data_AF-A0A4Q2UTU0-F1
#
_entry.id   AF-A0A4Q2UTU0-F1
#
_cell.length_a   1.000
_cell.length_b   1.000
_cell.length_c   1.000
_cell.angle_alpha   90.00
_cell.angle_beta   90.00
_cell.angle_gamma   90.00
#
_symmetry.space_group_name_H-M   'P 1'
#
loop_
_entity.id
_entity.type
_entity.pdbx_description
1 polymer ?
#
loop_
_entity_poly.entity_id
_entity_poly.type
_entity_poly.pdbx_seq_one_letter_code
_entity_poly.pdbx_strand_id
1 'polypeptide(L)'
;MNRIITAFLCLAAALPLRAQSPKRPLKASDYDRWQSIRAEKLSNDGRWVAYQIDPQEGDGLLQVSRTDATAGAKPTAPAQAVAKPAYAFARGYMAQFTPDSRYLIMRLKVPLADTRKAKLKKKKPDDMPKDSLLVLNLATGESTRLPNVKSFMFGKDAGSWLAILQDGNAPKLVAEARTTPRKDTLTPTTPVSTTTVATRRGPAKKPKGDDLVLFNMADGTRKTVRYVSNVVMSDNGQTIFYSRESATDSLKAGAALTPGVFMINTTNGQTILVDSSSQRKLYKGLAVDKTGKQLAWMASADSAGADVRVFSLYYKNLTPAPVAKGKRAKTAPAEVPYRVLADTLTKALPSRWSVNEYREPKFSDDGSRLYFSTSPIAPKPTKDTLTPDDEKVRMDVWSWTDSRLQPMQQKRLKEEKERGFLTVAELTPAGPARVTLLASREVPTVTFDPKVNTRYLLGLSDLPYQVQSSWDPGHTDLYLIDTQTGDKKRIANDVMASQPRLSPGGTYAYWFDERDSLWRAWSVADGKRIDLTRGLPSKFFDEEHDTPSLPGSYGSAGWTTNDRYVWLYDRYDIWQIDPTGREKPRTLTNGWGRTNKVRLRRADTNPDEKAINPKETLWLTGIWESDKQNGVLQATPPASGSVTIRVLAHSPHRYFGLSKAKQAPTMTYYRGNFQEPINLYRTDTTFAAPVQLTRTNPQQDSVRWGSVELVSWLGTNGVRLEGLLFKPEGFDPKKKYPMLTYFYERNAETLNDYRVPSPSRSTINIPYCVSNGYLVFVPDIVYTTGQPGPNAYDCIVPGVLSLLDRGFVDRDRLGIQGQSWGGYQTAYIITRTNLFRAAMAGAAVANMTSAYGGIRGETGVVRQFQYEKTQSRIGGTLWDKPMNYLENSPLFYANRIQTPVLLMHNDADGAVPWQQGIEFFTALRRLSKPVWMVVYNGEGHNLTQRHNAKDLSIRMYQFFDYYLKDAPEPVWMKEGRTAVEKDRGEMKY
;
A
#
# COMPACT_ATOMS: atom_id res chain seq x y z
N MET A 1 74.58 34.87 17.38
CA MET A 1 73.10 34.92 17.49
C MET A 1 72.54 35.38 16.15
N ASN A 2 71.45 34.78 15.67
CA ASN A 2 70.90 34.83 14.29
C ASN A 2 71.58 33.93 13.25
N ARG A 3 71.20 32.64 13.22
CA ARG A 3 71.07 31.79 12.00
C ARG A 3 70.61 30.33 12.20
N ILE A 4 69.93 29.98 13.31
CA ILE A 4 69.46 28.58 13.57
C ILE A 4 67.97 28.53 13.98
N ILE A 5 67.09 29.33 13.36
CA ILE A 5 65.63 29.23 13.62
C ILE A 5 64.79 29.07 12.32
N THR A 6 65.39 29.14 11.13
CA THR A 6 64.63 29.09 9.87
C THR A 6 64.55 27.69 9.23
N ALA A 7 65.32 26.70 9.71
CA ALA A 7 65.34 25.35 9.12
C ALA A 7 64.38 24.33 9.77
N PHE A 8 63.78 24.64 10.93
CA PHE A 8 62.89 23.70 11.64
C PHE A 8 61.38 23.97 11.44
N LEU A 9 61.00 24.99 10.68
CA LEU A 9 59.59 25.34 10.41
C LEU A 9 59.05 24.80 9.08
N CYS A 10 59.86 24.10 8.27
CA CYS A 10 59.43 23.53 6.99
C CYS A 10 59.11 22.02 7.03
N LEU A 11 59.19 21.34 8.18
CA LEU A 11 58.95 19.89 8.30
C LEU A 11 57.71 19.48 9.10
N ALA A 12 56.84 20.42 9.51
CA ALA A 12 55.67 20.14 10.35
C ALA A 12 54.31 20.48 9.68
N ALA A 13 54.24 20.44 8.35
CA ALA A 13 52.99 20.62 7.60
C ALA A 13 52.85 19.62 6.43
N ALA A 14 53.21 18.35 6.66
CA ALA A 14 52.79 17.26 5.80
C ALA A 14 51.54 16.59 6.41
N LEU A 15 50.42 17.30 6.38
CA LEU A 15 49.12 16.63 6.48
C LEU A 15 49.02 15.67 5.29
N PRO A 16 48.69 14.39 5.47
CA PRO A 16 48.38 13.55 4.33
C PRO A 16 47.11 14.15 3.71
N LEU A 17 47.27 14.86 2.59
CA LEU A 17 46.23 15.04 1.59
C LEU A 17 45.76 13.63 1.25
N ARG A 18 44.73 13.15 1.95
CA ARG A 18 43.97 11.98 1.50
C ARG A 18 43.38 12.41 0.17
N ALA A 19 44.05 12.04 -0.92
CA ALA A 19 43.51 12.13 -2.26
C ALA A 19 42.13 11.46 -2.21
N GLN A 20 41.09 12.28 -2.26
CA GLN A 20 39.72 11.79 -2.26
C GLN A 20 39.57 11.00 -3.56
N SER A 21 39.40 9.68 -3.45
CA SER A 21 39.29 8.83 -4.64
C SER A 21 38.18 9.40 -5.53
N PRO A 22 38.42 9.53 -6.84
CA PRO A 22 37.45 10.15 -7.74
C PRO A 22 36.13 9.36 -7.69
N LYS A 23 35.01 10.06 -7.45
CA LYS A 23 33.69 9.43 -7.44
C LYS A 23 33.41 8.77 -8.78
N ARG A 24 32.93 7.53 -8.74
CA ARG A 24 32.62 6.73 -9.93
C ARG A 24 31.16 6.92 -10.39
N PRO A 25 30.82 6.61 -11.64
CA PRO A 25 29.42 6.49 -12.06
C PRO A 25 28.68 5.36 -11.31
N LEU A 26 27.38 5.56 -11.15
CA LEU A 26 26.43 4.57 -10.61
C LEU A 26 26.24 3.44 -11.63
N LYS A 27 26.26 2.19 -11.15
CA LYS A 27 26.08 0.98 -11.95
C LYS A 27 24.85 0.20 -11.49
N ALA A 28 24.31 -0.66 -12.34
CA ALA A 28 23.17 -1.51 -12.00
C ALA A 28 23.42 -2.41 -10.77
N SER A 29 24.66 -2.84 -10.55
CA SER A 29 25.09 -3.61 -9.38
C SER A 29 24.97 -2.85 -8.04
N ASP A 30 24.79 -1.54 -8.07
CA ASP A 30 24.65 -0.70 -6.87
C ASP A 30 23.21 -0.67 -6.33
N TYR A 31 22.22 -1.04 -7.14
CA TYR A 31 20.81 -0.89 -6.75
C TYR A 31 20.42 -1.80 -5.59
N ASP A 32 20.95 -3.02 -5.55
CA ASP A 32 20.56 -4.03 -4.57
C ASP A 32 20.84 -3.57 -3.13
N ARG A 33 21.96 -2.87 -2.91
CA ARG A 33 22.35 -2.33 -1.59
C ARG A 33 21.67 -1.03 -1.21
N TRP A 34 20.90 -0.40 -2.11
CA TRP A 34 20.25 0.88 -1.81
C TRP A 34 19.17 0.69 -0.74
N GLN A 35 19.24 1.50 0.30
CA GLN A 35 18.47 1.37 1.53
C GLN A 35 17.27 2.32 1.55
N SER A 36 16.22 1.88 2.23
CA SER A 36 15.04 2.69 2.55
C SER A 36 14.65 2.50 4.01
N ILE A 37 14.11 3.55 4.64
CA ILE A 37 13.61 3.51 6.01
C ILE A 37 12.12 3.22 5.98
N ARG A 38 11.66 2.29 6.82
CA ARG A 38 10.24 1.90 6.88
C ARG A 38 9.82 1.52 8.29
N ALA A 39 8.49 1.47 8.47
CA ALA A 39 7.84 0.89 9.65
C ALA A 39 8.39 1.44 10.97
N GLU A 40 8.56 2.76 11.02
CA GLU A 40 8.88 3.47 12.24
C GLU A 40 7.78 3.27 13.28
N LYS A 41 8.21 3.12 14.54
CA LYS A 41 7.37 3.01 15.72
C LYS A 41 8.03 3.79 16.85
N LEU A 42 7.22 4.57 17.55
CA LEU A 42 7.57 5.27 18.77
C LEU A 42 6.88 4.58 19.95
N SER A 43 7.62 4.32 21.04
CA SER A 43 7.02 3.78 22.26
C SER A 43 6.05 4.79 22.89
N ASN A 44 5.08 4.31 23.66
CA ASN A 44 4.05 5.16 24.25
C ASN A 44 4.66 6.25 25.16
N ASP A 45 5.70 5.88 25.92
CA ASP A 45 6.47 6.78 26.79
C ASP A 45 7.48 7.68 26.05
N GLY A 46 7.62 7.52 24.74
CA GLY A 46 8.54 8.27 23.89
C GLY A 46 10.02 7.99 24.14
N ARG A 47 10.39 6.98 24.95
CA ARG A 47 11.80 6.66 25.28
C ARG A 47 12.52 5.87 24.20
N TRP A 48 11.78 5.20 23.32
CA TRP A 48 12.31 4.29 22.32
C TRP A 48 11.72 4.54 20.93
N VAL A 49 12.57 4.52 19.92
CA VAL A 49 12.17 4.50 18.51
C VAL A 49 12.70 3.23 17.87
N ALA A 50 11.83 2.46 17.21
CA ALA A 50 12.22 1.33 16.39
C ALA A 50 11.94 1.63 14.91
N TYR A 51 12.86 1.28 14.02
CA TYR A 51 12.71 1.49 12.58
C TYR A 51 13.52 0.46 11.79
N GLN A 52 13.08 0.18 10.56
CA GLN A 52 13.74 -0.75 9.65
C GLN A 52 14.53 0.01 8.58
N ILE A 53 15.76 -0.43 8.32
CA ILE A 53 16.61 -0.01 7.20
C ILE A 53 16.73 -1.23 6.28
N ASP A 54 15.97 -1.21 5.19
CA ASP A 54 15.90 -2.33 4.26
C ASP A 54 16.65 -2.00 2.96
N PRO A 55 17.61 -2.83 2.51
CA PRO A 55 18.12 -2.78 1.14
C PRO A 55 17.01 -3.21 0.17
N GLN A 56 17.14 -2.84 -1.12
CA GLN A 56 16.21 -3.32 -2.14
C GLN A 56 16.25 -4.84 -2.30
N GLU A 57 17.44 -5.43 -2.21
CA GLU A 57 17.64 -6.87 -2.27
C GLU A 57 18.72 -7.26 -1.26
N GLY A 58 18.33 -8.03 -0.25
CA GLY A 58 19.21 -8.44 0.83
C GLY A 58 18.47 -8.59 2.15
N ASP A 59 19.26 -8.84 3.19
CA ASP A 59 18.78 -8.89 4.55
C ASP A 59 18.75 -7.47 5.16
N GLY A 60 17.57 -7.04 5.60
CA GLY A 60 17.38 -5.74 6.25
C GLY A 60 17.93 -5.66 7.66
N LEU A 61 17.89 -4.46 8.25
CA LEU A 61 18.33 -4.20 9.62
C LEU A 61 17.23 -3.48 10.38
N LEU A 62 16.83 -4.03 11.54
CA LEU A 62 16.00 -3.29 12.48
C LEU A 62 16.88 -2.62 13.52
N GLN A 63 16.68 -1.33 13.74
CA GLN A 63 17.38 -0.57 14.77
C GLN A 63 16.41 -0.05 15.81
N VAL A 64 16.90 0.03 17.04
CA VAL A 64 16.17 0.54 18.20
C VAL A 64 17.04 1.58 18.88
N SER A 65 16.54 2.81 18.97
CA SER A 65 17.29 3.96 19.46
C SER A 65 16.62 4.56 20.69
N ARG A 66 17.44 4.93 21.68
CA ARG A 66 17.00 5.68 22.86
C ARG A 66 16.81 7.15 22.51
N THR A 67 15.79 7.77 23.08
CA THR A 67 15.50 9.18 22.85
C THR A 67 16.20 10.12 23.82
N ASP A 68 16.60 9.63 25.00
CA ASP A 68 17.30 10.37 26.06
C ASP A 68 18.83 10.37 25.92
N ALA A 69 19.41 9.37 25.25
CA ALA A 69 20.86 9.13 25.15
C ALA A 69 21.68 10.21 24.40
N THR A 70 21.06 11.33 24.02
CA THR A 70 21.70 12.44 23.26
C THR A 70 21.43 13.82 23.86
N ALA A 71 20.77 13.90 25.02
CA ALA A 71 20.42 15.16 25.70
C ALA A 71 21.62 15.98 26.24
N GLY A 72 22.87 15.59 25.92
CA GLY A 72 24.10 16.27 26.34
C GLY A 72 25.12 16.52 25.23
N ALA A 73 24.81 16.26 23.96
CA ALA A 73 25.73 16.60 22.87
C ALA A 73 25.67 18.11 22.60
N LYS A 74 26.73 18.85 22.94
CA LYS A 74 26.87 20.28 22.60
C LYS A 74 26.69 20.45 21.08
N PRO A 75 25.93 21.46 20.61
CA PRO A 75 25.85 21.80 19.20
C PRO A 75 27.14 22.52 18.80
N THR A 76 28.20 21.76 18.51
CA THR A 76 29.44 22.32 17.97
C THR A 76 29.85 21.56 16.70
N ALA A 77 29.79 22.30 15.57
CA ALA A 77 30.27 22.00 14.21
C ALA A 77 29.41 21.05 13.34
N PRO A 78 29.43 21.20 11.99
CA PRO A 78 28.26 21.01 11.14
C PRO A 78 27.87 19.53 10.95
N ALA A 79 26.56 19.28 11.02
CA ALA A 79 25.82 18.16 10.44
C ALA A 79 26.60 16.85 10.20
N GLN A 80 26.78 15.98 11.20
CA GLN A 80 27.17 14.57 10.92
C GLN A 80 27.12 13.53 12.06
N ALA A 81 26.86 13.90 13.33
CA ALA A 81 26.76 12.89 14.38
C ALA A 81 25.39 12.19 14.37
N VAL A 82 25.30 11.05 13.67
CA VAL A 82 24.13 10.16 13.70
C VAL A 82 24.04 9.51 15.08
N ALA A 83 22.87 9.53 15.70
CA ALA A 83 22.67 8.87 16.98
C ALA A 83 22.96 7.37 16.86
N LYS A 84 23.80 6.83 17.76
CA LYS A 84 24.09 5.40 17.79
C LYS A 84 22.85 4.65 18.30
N PRO A 85 22.37 3.61 17.59
CA PRO A 85 21.25 2.81 18.08
C PRO A 85 21.67 2.04 19.33
N ALA A 86 20.73 1.85 20.25
CA ALA A 86 20.92 1.02 21.44
C ALA A 86 20.98 -0.46 21.07
N TYR A 87 20.12 -0.89 20.14
CA TYR A 87 20.07 -2.27 19.65
C TYR A 87 19.95 -2.31 18.13
N ALA A 88 20.51 -3.35 17.51
CA ALA A 88 20.42 -3.60 16.08
C ALA A 88 20.24 -5.10 15.81
N PHE A 89 19.23 -5.45 15.02
CA PHE A 89 18.84 -6.82 14.73
C PHE A 89 18.83 -7.06 13.22
N ALA A 90 19.78 -7.85 12.75
CA ALA A 90 19.80 -8.29 11.36
C ALA A 90 18.52 -9.08 11.05
N ARG A 91 17.89 -8.77 9.91
CA ARG A 91 16.64 -9.37 9.41
C ARG A 91 15.40 -9.07 10.26
N GLY A 92 15.50 -8.17 11.23
CA GLY A 92 14.37 -7.74 12.05
C GLY A 92 13.32 -6.96 11.25
N TYR A 93 12.04 -7.24 11.47
CA TYR A 93 10.94 -6.52 10.85
C TYR A 93 9.63 -6.67 11.66
N MET A 94 8.62 -5.86 11.33
CA MET A 94 7.33 -5.81 12.03
C MET A 94 7.46 -5.63 13.55
N ALA A 95 8.35 -4.74 13.99
CA ALA A 95 8.50 -4.43 15.41
C ALA A 95 7.23 -3.77 15.97
N GLN A 96 6.89 -4.15 17.21
CA GLN A 96 5.81 -3.57 18.00
C GLN A 96 6.26 -3.44 19.45
N PHE A 97 6.05 -2.27 20.04
CA PHE A 97 6.24 -2.05 21.47
C PHE A 97 5.03 -2.57 22.24
N THR A 98 5.27 -3.17 23.41
CA THR A 98 4.19 -3.45 24.36
C THR A 98 3.60 -2.15 24.90
N PRO A 99 2.34 -2.15 25.39
CA PRO A 99 1.67 -0.93 25.82
C PRO A 99 2.38 -0.21 26.97
N ASP A 100 3.04 -0.99 27.84
CA ASP A 100 3.89 -0.53 28.95
C ASP A 100 5.30 -0.09 28.52
N SER A 101 5.61 -0.14 27.23
CA SER A 101 6.92 0.20 26.64
C SER A 101 8.12 -0.58 27.20
N ARG A 102 7.90 -1.72 27.88
CA ARG A 102 8.98 -2.54 28.46
C ARG A 102 9.60 -3.53 27.48
N TYR A 103 8.81 -4.04 26.53
CA TYR A 103 9.26 -5.03 25.57
C TYR A 103 9.09 -4.56 24.13
N LEU A 104 9.99 -5.02 23.27
CA LEU A 104 9.88 -4.90 21.82
C LEU A 104 9.78 -6.31 21.22
N ILE A 105 8.72 -6.56 20.47
CA ILE A 105 8.48 -7.83 19.78
C ILE A 105 8.70 -7.61 18.30
N MET A 106 9.51 -8.45 17.67
CA MET A 106 9.81 -8.36 16.23
C MET A 106 9.90 -9.73 15.59
N ARG A 107 9.62 -9.80 14.28
CA ARG A 107 9.94 -10.99 13.47
C ARG A 107 11.36 -10.88 12.93
N LEU A 108 12.00 -12.01 12.69
CA LEU A 108 13.30 -12.14 12.05
C LEU A 108 13.12 -12.97 10.77
N LYS A 109 13.36 -12.35 9.61
CA LYS A 109 13.29 -13.04 8.31
C LYS A 109 14.33 -14.15 8.23
N VAL A 110 14.04 -15.23 7.52
CA VAL A 110 15.06 -16.18 7.07
C VAL A 110 16.12 -15.45 6.24
N PRO A 111 17.42 -15.79 6.37
CA PRO A 111 18.44 -15.22 5.49
C PRO A 111 18.08 -15.41 4.01
N LEU A 112 18.28 -14.37 3.20
CA LEU A 112 17.97 -14.42 1.76
C LEU A 112 18.71 -15.57 1.05
N ALA A 113 19.96 -15.84 1.45
CA ALA A 113 20.77 -16.92 0.91
C ALA A 113 20.15 -18.31 1.11
N ASP A 114 19.58 -18.58 2.30
CA ASP A 114 18.93 -19.85 2.62
C ASP A 114 17.62 -20.01 1.84
N THR A 115 16.86 -18.92 1.71
CA THR A 115 15.65 -18.88 0.90
C THR A 115 15.98 -19.17 -0.57
N ARG A 116 17.05 -18.56 -1.11
CA ARG A 116 17.51 -18.81 -2.48
C ARG A 116 17.98 -20.26 -2.67
N LYS A 117 18.76 -20.80 -1.72
CA LYS A 117 19.21 -22.21 -1.74
C LYS A 117 18.02 -23.18 -1.69
N ALA A 118 16.99 -22.88 -0.91
CA ALA A 118 15.76 -23.67 -0.85
C ALA A 118 14.98 -23.62 -2.18
N LYS A 119 14.85 -22.44 -2.80
CA LYS A 119 14.23 -22.28 -4.12
C LYS A 119 14.98 -23.03 -5.22
N LEU A 120 16.31 -22.94 -5.25
CA LEU A 120 17.15 -23.68 -6.21
C LEU A 120 17.02 -25.19 -6.06
N LYS A 121 16.82 -25.68 -4.83
CA LYS A 121 16.51 -27.09 -4.54
C LYS A 121 15.05 -27.47 -4.81
N LYS A 122 14.23 -26.56 -5.37
CA LYS A 122 12.80 -26.76 -5.66
C LYS A 122 12.01 -27.29 -4.45
N LYS A 123 12.35 -26.82 -3.25
CA LYS A 123 11.63 -27.21 -2.02
C LYS A 123 10.16 -26.82 -2.11
N LYS A 124 9.28 -27.67 -1.58
CA LYS A 124 7.84 -27.37 -1.48
C LYS A 124 7.60 -26.22 -0.49
N PRO A 125 6.48 -25.48 -0.57
CA PRO A 125 6.17 -24.37 0.32
C PRO A 125 6.26 -24.70 1.82
N ASP A 126 5.89 -25.92 2.21
CA ASP A 126 5.95 -26.41 3.59
C ASP A 126 7.40 -26.65 4.06
N ASP A 127 8.30 -27.01 3.15
CA ASP A 127 9.72 -27.25 3.41
C ASP A 127 10.59 -25.98 3.30
N MET A 128 9.98 -24.86 2.91
CA MET A 128 10.66 -23.56 2.87
C MET A 128 11.03 -23.14 4.29
N PRO A 129 12.25 -22.63 4.52
CA PRO A 129 12.61 -22.05 5.80
C PRO A 129 11.59 -21.01 6.26
N LYS A 130 11.35 -20.93 7.58
CA LYS A 130 10.32 -20.06 8.16
C LYS A 130 10.95 -19.00 9.07
N ASP A 131 10.28 -17.87 9.17
CA ASP A 131 10.71 -16.75 10.01
C ASP A 131 10.65 -17.13 11.49
N SER A 132 11.41 -16.40 12.30
CA SER A 132 11.38 -16.50 13.77
C SER A 132 10.84 -15.22 14.39
N LEU A 133 10.53 -15.26 15.68
CA LEU A 133 10.14 -14.12 16.50
C LEU A 133 11.21 -13.87 17.55
N LEU A 134 11.44 -12.61 17.90
CA LEU A 134 12.33 -12.18 18.97
C LEU A 134 11.55 -11.23 19.89
N VAL A 135 11.64 -11.49 21.19
CA VAL A 135 11.12 -10.63 22.25
C VAL A 135 12.31 -10.04 22.99
N LEU A 136 12.41 -8.71 23.04
CA LEU A 136 13.49 -7.97 23.67
C LEU A 136 12.98 -7.24 24.91
N ASN A 137 13.62 -7.43 26.06
CA ASN A 137 13.45 -6.56 27.22
C ASN A 137 14.30 -5.30 27.02
N LEU A 138 13.66 -4.13 26.93
CA LEU A 138 14.33 -2.88 26.56
C LEU A 138 15.24 -2.34 27.67
N ALA A 139 14.95 -2.67 28.93
CA ALA A 139 15.73 -2.22 30.08
C ALA A 139 16.99 -3.06 30.30
N THR A 140 16.90 -4.39 30.19
CA THR A 140 18.02 -5.31 30.44
C THR A 140 18.80 -5.69 29.19
N GLY A 141 18.19 -5.55 28.00
CA GLY A 141 18.74 -6.03 26.74
C GLY A 141 18.61 -7.54 26.52
N GLU A 142 18.02 -8.28 27.47
CA GLU A 142 17.79 -9.71 27.34
C GLU A 142 16.78 -10.00 26.22
N SER A 143 17.04 -11.05 25.44
CA SER A 143 16.17 -11.44 24.33
C SER A 143 15.83 -12.92 24.30
N THR A 144 14.59 -13.23 23.93
CA THR A 144 14.10 -14.59 23.72
C THR A 144 13.72 -14.79 22.26
N ARG A 145 14.28 -15.83 21.63
CA ARG A 145 14.00 -16.19 20.23
C ARG A 145 13.09 -17.41 20.13
N LEU A 146 12.09 -17.35 19.26
CA LEU A 146 11.07 -18.39 19.05
C LEU A 146 10.99 -18.72 17.54
N PRO A 147 11.18 -19.98 17.12
CA PRO A 147 11.30 -20.35 15.71
C PRO A 147 9.96 -20.54 15.00
N ASN A 148 9.99 -20.71 13.67
CA ASN A 148 8.87 -21.20 12.84
C ASN A 148 7.53 -20.46 13.01
N VAL A 149 7.56 -19.13 13.14
CA VAL A 149 6.39 -18.32 13.47
C VAL A 149 5.58 -17.98 12.21
N LYS A 150 4.28 -18.31 12.23
CA LYS A 150 3.28 -17.89 11.24
C LYS A 150 2.65 -16.55 11.61
N SER A 151 2.21 -16.40 12.85
CA SER A 151 1.60 -15.18 13.39
C SER A 151 1.86 -15.03 14.89
N PHE A 152 1.69 -13.82 15.42
CA PHE A 152 1.76 -13.54 16.85
C PHE A 152 0.76 -12.44 17.24
N MET A 153 0.39 -12.39 18.53
CA MET A 153 -0.44 -11.33 19.11
C MET A 153 -0.20 -11.20 20.62
N PHE A 154 -0.36 -10.00 21.14
CA PHE A 154 -0.33 -9.65 22.56
C PHE A 154 -1.42 -8.60 22.84
N GLY A 155 -1.75 -8.36 24.11
CA GLY A 155 -2.79 -7.39 24.47
C GLY A 155 -2.39 -5.96 24.09
N LYS A 156 -3.29 -5.25 23.40
CA LYS A 156 -3.08 -3.87 22.93
C LYS A 156 -3.08 -2.83 24.03
N ASP A 157 -3.72 -3.12 25.15
CA ASP A 157 -3.87 -2.21 26.29
C ASP A 157 -2.99 -2.64 27.47
N ALA A 158 -2.83 -3.95 27.69
CA ALA A 158 -2.07 -4.51 28.80
C ALA A 158 -1.72 -6.00 28.58
N GLY A 159 -1.03 -6.59 29.56
CA GLY A 159 -0.74 -8.02 29.63
C GLY A 159 0.73 -8.37 29.39
N SER A 160 1.18 -9.45 30.02
CA SER A 160 2.54 -9.97 29.87
C SER A 160 2.64 -11.17 28.93
N TRP A 161 1.52 -11.64 28.39
CA TRP A 161 1.46 -12.86 27.58
C TRP A 161 1.48 -12.57 26.09
N LEU A 162 2.23 -13.39 25.36
CA LEU A 162 2.36 -13.39 23.91
C LEU A 162 1.86 -14.73 23.36
N ALA A 163 0.88 -14.68 22.47
CA ALA A 163 0.35 -15.84 21.75
C ALA A 163 0.98 -15.95 20.36
N ILE A 164 1.55 -17.12 20.04
CA ILE A 164 2.36 -17.32 18.85
C ILE A 164 1.89 -18.58 18.14
N LEU A 165 1.49 -18.46 16.88
CA LEU A 165 1.15 -19.61 16.06
C LEU A 165 2.40 -20.07 15.30
N GLN A 166 2.86 -21.29 15.57
CA GLN A 166 4.01 -21.92 14.95
C GLN A 166 3.59 -23.04 14.00
N ASP A 167 4.31 -23.22 12.90
CA ASP A 167 4.04 -24.30 11.96
C ASP A 167 4.24 -25.67 12.62
N GLY A 168 3.14 -26.42 12.79
CA GLY A 168 3.16 -27.75 13.43
C GLY A 168 3.88 -28.83 12.62
N ASN A 169 4.15 -28.57 11.33
CA ASN A 169 4.86 -29.49 10.42
C ASN A 169 6.33 -29.10 10.19
N ALA A 170 6.84 -28.04 10.82
CA ALA A 170 8.22 -27.62 10.62
C ALA A 170 9.19 -28.70 11.13
N PRO A 171 10.32 -28.95 10.41
CA PRO A 171 11.40 -29.77 10.94
C PRO A 171 11.83 -29.19 12.30
N LYS A 172 11.85 -30.03 13.35
CA LYS A 172 12.41 -29.61 14.65
C LYS A 172 13.81 -29.06 14.38
N LEU A 173 14.09 -27.84 14.82
CA LEU A 173 15.44 -27.27 14.74
C LEU A 173 16.39 -28.27 15.39
N VAL A 174 17.38 -28.69 14.61
CA VAL A 174 18.44 -29.60 15.04
C VAL A 174 19.15 -28.88 16.19
N ALA A 175 19.08 -29.46 17.39
CA ALA A 175 19.95 -29.10 18.50
C ALA A 175 21.41 -29.19 18.03
N GLU A 176 22.26 -28.33 18.56
CA GLU A 176 23.68 -28.21 18.23
C GLU A 176 24.35 -29.54 17.90
N ALA A 177 25.09 -29.54 16.80
CA ALA A 177 25.72 -30.70 16.22
C ALA A 177 26.63 -31.41 17.24
N ARG A 178 26.16 -32.55 17.77
CA ARG A 178 27.05 -33.61 18.26
C ARG A 178 27.53 -34.41 17.06
N THR A 179 28.82 -34.30 16.80
CA THR A 179 29.59 -35.11 15.86
C THR A 179 29.48 -36.59 16.22
N THR A 180 29.09 -37.43 15.25
CA THR A 180 29.43 -38.86 15.26
C THR A 180 29.58 -39.38 13.83
N PRO A 181 30.47 -40.34 13.58
CA PRO A 181 31.00 -40.63 12.25
C PRO A 181 30.08 -41.56 11.46
N ARG A 182 30.05 -41.30 10.15
CA ARG A 182 29.39 -42.11 9.13
C ARG A 182 30.19 -43.42 8.94
N LYS A 183 29.54 -44.58 9.07
CA LYS A 183 30.05 -45.85 8.53
C LYS A 183 29.33 -46.16 7.23
N ASP A 184 30.13 -46.26 6.17
CA ASP A 184 29.78 -46.98 4.96
C ASP A 184 29.58 -48.47 5.28
N THR A 185 28.62 -49.09 4.61
CA THR A 185 28.76 -50.48 4.13
C THR A 185 27.71 -50.75 3.05
N LEU A 186 28.23 -50.90 1.84
CA LEU A 186 27.58 -51.54 0.70
C LEU A 186 27.50 -53.05 0.97
N THR A 187 26.33 -53.67 0.78
CA THR A 187 26.25 -55.02 0.19
C THR A 187 24.87 -55.27 -0.43
N PRO A 188 24.77 -56.08 -1.51
CA PRO A 188 23.59 -56.14 -2.39
C PRO A 188 22.77 -57.45 -2.27
N THR A 189 21.66 -57.49 -3.03
CA THR A 189 20.77 -58.63 -3.43
C THR A 189 19.72 -59.11 -2.40
N THR A 190 18.49 -59.53 -2.75
CA THR A 190 17.94 -60.24 -3.95
C THR A 190 16.44 -59.93 -4.18
N PRO A 191 15.85 -60.26 -5.36
CA PRO A 191 14.44 -60.01 -5.69
C PRO A 191 13.51 -61.16 -5.28
N VAL A 192 12.29 -60.85 -4.79
CA VAL A 192 11.21 -61.83 -4.62
C VAL A 192 9.85 -61.23 -5.02
N SER A 193 9.09 -62.09 -5.70
CA SER A 193 7.84 -61.88 -6.42
C SER A 193 6.59 -61.85 -5.54
N THR A 194 5.62 -61.06 -6.00
CA THR A 194 4.14 -61.20 -6.01
C THR A 194 3.33 -61.90 -4.90
N THR A 195 2.16 -61.30 -4.67
CA THR A 195 0.92 -61.80 -4.05
C THR A 195 0.80 -61.75 -2.52
N THR A 196 0.43 -60.56 -2.02
CA THR A 196 -0.58 -60.44 -0.96
C THR A 196 -1.39 -59.16 -1.21
N VAL A 197 -2.70 -59.29 -1.41
CA VAL A 197 -3.63 -58.17 -1.41
C VAL A 197 -3.74 -57.67 0.03
N ALA A 198 -2.81 -56.81 0.43
CA ALA A 198 -2.95 -56.00 1.62
C ALA A 198 -3.90 -54.85 1.29
N THR A 199 -5.03 -54.81 1.97
CA THR A 199 -5.90 -53.63 2.06
C THR A 199 -5.03 -52.43 2.46
N ARG A 200 -4.66 -51.60 1.47
CA ARG A 200 -4.01 -50.32 1.72
C ARG A 200 -4.98 -49.46 2.54
N ARG A 201 -4.81 -49.46 3.87
CA ARG A 201 -5.11 -48.26 4.65
C ARG A 201 -4.27 -47.16 4.02
N GLY A 202 -4.93 -46.23 3.33
CA GLY A 202 -4.30 -45.03 2.80
C GLY A 202 -3.48 -44.35 3.90
N PRO A 203 -2.43 -43.59 3.55
CA PRO A 203 -1.59 -42.92 4.52
C PRO A 203 -2.48 -42.14 5.51
N ALA A 204 -2.30 -42.42 6.80
CA ALA A 204 -3.04 -41.73 7.85
C ALA A 204 -2.89 -40.21 7.64
N LYS A 205 -4.01 -39.50 7.47
CA LYS A 205 -3.99 -38.05 7.32
C LYS A 205 -3.38 -37.46 8.60
N LYS A 206 -2.26 -36.75 8.46
CA LYS A 206 -1.65 -36.01 9.57
C LYS A 206 -2.71 -35.09 10.20
N PRO A 207 -2.74 -34.95 11.53
CA PRO A 207 -3.66 -34.01 12.17
C PRO A 207 -3.44 -32.60 11.60
N LYS A 208 -4.53 -31.93 11.25
CA LYS A 208 -4.52 -30.59 10.65
C LYS A 208 -4.49 -29.54 11.77
N GLY A 209 -3.54 -28.60 11.70
CA GLY A 209 -3.42 -27.51 12.67
C GLY A 209 -1.96 -27.18 13.01
N ASP A 210 -1.78 -26.03 13.65
CA ASP A 210 -0.51 -25.45 14.04
C ASP A 210 -0.28 -25.55 15.56
N ASP A 211 0.94 -25.29 16.04
CA ASP A 211 1.25 -25.28 17.47
C ASP A 211 1.12 -23.84 18.01
N LEU A 212 0.22 -23.61 18.96
CA LEU A 212 0.07 -22.34 19.68
C LEU A 212 1.01 -22.32 20.89
N VAL A 213 2.00 -21.44 20.88
CA VAL A 213 2.90 -21.18 22.00
C VAL A 213 2.47 -19.92 22.73
N LEU A 214 2.19 -20.06 24.03
CA LEU A 214 1.98 -18.96 24.95
C LEU A 214 3.27 -18.71 25.71
N PHE A 215 3.78 -17.48 25.64
CA PHE A 215 5.01 -17.04 26.29
C PHE A 215 4.72 -15.85 27.21
N ASN A 216 4.99 -15.99 28.50
CA ASN A 216 4.93 -14.89 29.44
C ASN A 216 6.26 -14.13 29.41
N MET A 217 6.22 -12.88 28.97
CA MET A 217 7.38 -12.04 28.80
C MET A 217 8.00 -11.60 30.13
N ALA A 218 7.24 -11.63 31.24
CA ALA A 218 7.69 -11.17 32.55
C ALA A 218 8.57 -12.19 33.29
N ASP A 219 8.25 -13.48 33.19
CA ASP A 219 8.94 -14.56 33.92
C ASP A 219 9.54 -15.65 32.99
N GLY A 220 9.29 -15.55 31.69
CA GLY A 220 9.79 -16.49 30.69
C GLY A 220 9.00 -17.81 30.58
N THR A 221 7.93 -17.99 31.35
CA THR A 221 7.14 -19.22 31.36
C THR A 221 6.47 -19.51 30.01
N ARG A 222 6.34 -20.79 29.66
CA ARG A 222 5.85 -21.26 28.34
C ARG A 222 4.80 -22.34 28.46
N LYS A 223 3.77 -22.26 27.64
CA LYS A 223 2.75 -23.31 27.46
C LYS A 223 2.48 -23.53 25.97
N THR A 224 2.48 -24.79 25.52
CA THR A 224 2.22 -25.13 24.12
C THR A 224 0.92 -25.91 23.98
N VAL A 225 0.09 -25.51 23.02
CA VAL A 225 -1.18 -26.13 22.68
C VAL A 225 -1.12 -26.57 21.22
N ARG A 226 -1.20 -27.89 20.98
CA ARG A 226 -1.07 -28.44 19.62
C ARG A 226 -2.37 -28.42 18.83
N TYR A 227 -2.23 -28.45 17.50
CA TYR A 227 -3.31 -28.61 16.52
C TYR A 227 -4.36 -27.51 16.54
N VAL A 228 -3.90 -26.27 16.73
CA VAL A 228 -4.72 -25.06 16.73
C VAL A 228 -4.97 -24.60 15.30
N SER A 229 -6.22 -24.28 14.99
CA SER A 229 -6.64 -23.80 13.66
C SER A 229 -6.75 -22.27 13.62
N ASN A 230 -7.32 -21.66 14.67
CA ASN A 230 -7.41 -20.21 14.82
C ASN A 230 -7.10 -19.80 16.26
N VAL A 231 -6.63 -18.56 16.45
CA VAL A 231 -6.37 -17.96 17.75
C VAL A 231 -6.73 -16.48 17.73
N VAL A 232 -7.26 -15.96 18.83
CA VAL A 232 -7.51 -14.53 19.07
C VAL A 232 -7.25 -14.20 20.55
N MET A 233 -6.83 -12.97 20.84
CA MET A 233 -6.54 -12.48 22.19
C MET A 233 -7.32 -11.18 22.44
N SER A 234 -7.82 -10.99 23.67
CA SER A 234 -8.46 -9.74 24.08
C SER A 234 -7.47 -8.58 24.17
N ASP A 235 -7.94 -7.35 23.95
CA ASP A 235 -7.07 -6.16 23.96
C ASP A 235 -6.41 -5.94 25.33
N ASN A 236 -7.05 -6.33 26.43
CA ASN A 236 -6.43 -6.31 27.76
C ASN A 236 -5.42 -7.46 28.04
N GLY A 237 -5.24 -8.40 27.10
CA GLY A 237 -4.32 -9.53 27.21
C GLY A 237 -4.71 -10.62 28.22
N GLN A 238 -5.88 -10.51 28.87
CA GLN A 238 -6.29 -11.41 29.96
C GLN A 238 -6.88 -12.74 29.49
N THR A 239 -7.33 -12.81 28.24
CA THR A 239 -7.95 -14.02 27.69
C THR A 239 -7.45 -14.32 26.28
N ILE A 240 -7.25 -15.60 26.01
CA ILE A 240 -6.83 -16.13 24.72
C ILE A 240 -7.81 -17.22 24.32
N PHE A 241 -8.38 -17.10 23.13
CA PHE A 241 -9.29 -18.09 22.57
C PHE A 241 -8.63 -18.79 21.40
N TYR A 242 -8.83 -20.11 21.30
CA TYR A 242 -8.34 -20.89 20.18
C TYR A 242 -9.33 -21.98 19.78
N SER A 243 -9.27 -22.40 18.53
CA SER A 243 -10.10 -23.48 17.99
C SER A 243 -9.26 -24.67 17.53
N ARG A 244 -9.84 -25.86 17.59
CA ARG A 244 -9.31 -27.10 17.03
C ARG A 244 -10.35 -27.73 16.09
N GLU A 245 -9.93 -28.04 14.88
CA GLU A 245 -10.72 -28.89 13.97
C GLU A 245 -10.58 -30.38 14.37
N SER A 246 -11.57 -31.20 14.00
CA SER A 246 -11.58 -32.64 14.33
C SER A 246 -10.37 -33.37 13.76
N ALA A 247 -9.60 -34.00 14.66
CA ALA A 247 -8.49 -34.88 14.29
C ALA A 247 -8.63 -36.23 15.02
N THR A 248 -9.08 -37.25 14.30
CA THR A 248 -8.84 -38.64 14.68
C THR A 248 -7.38 -38.97 14.33
N ASP A 249 -6.52 -39.02 15.35
CA ASP A 249 -5.20 -39.64 15.25
C ASP A 249 -5.41 -41.16 15.26
N SER A 250 -5.30 -41.81 14.10
CA SER A 250 -5.46 -43.26 13.98
C SER A 250 -4.26 -44.07 14.49
N LEU A 251 -3.21 -43.42 15.02
CA LEU A 251 -1.97 -44.08 15.47
C LEU A 251 -1.64 -43.84 16.95
N LYS A 252 -2.47 -43.14 17.72
CA LYS A 252 -2.36 -43.07 19.19
C LYS A 252 -3.71 -43.28 19.86
N ALA A 253 -4.04 -44.56 20.09
CA ALA A 253 -5.08 -44.93 21.03
C ALA A 253 -4.68 -44.42 22.43
N GLY A 254 -5.18 -43.25 22.83
CA GLY A 254 -4.92 -42.68 24.16
C GLY A 254 -5.19 -41.18 24.33
N ALA A 255 -5.25 -40.38 23.26
CA ALA A 255 -5.61 -38.96 23.37
C ALA A 255 -6.46 -38.51 22.17
N ALA A 256 -7.75 -38.85 22.19
CA ALA A 256 -8.72 -38.24 21.28
C ALA A 256 -8.74 -36.72 21.56
N LEU A 257 -8.20 -35.92 20.62
CA LEU A 257 -8.25 -34.48 20.75
C LEU A 257 -9.68 -34.01 20.52
N THR A 258 -10.28 -33.42 21.55
CA THR A 258 -11.63 -32.85 21.47
C THR A 258 -11.64 -31.68 20.48
N PRO A 259 -12.36 -31.76 19.35
CA PRO A 259 -12.61 -30.59 18.51
C PRO A 259 -13.46 -29.58 19.25
N GLY A 260 -13.20 -28.30 19.03
CA GLY A 260 -13.91 -27.28 19.78
C GLY A 260 -13.22 -25.93 19.85
N VAL A 261 -13.83 -25.05 20.65
CA VAL A 261 -13.31 -23.74 21.02
C VAL A 261 -12.92 -23.79 22.50
N PHE A 262 -11.78 -23.21 22.81
CA PHE A 262 -11.18 -23.22 24.13
C PHE A 262 -10.74 -21.82 24.51
N MET A 263 -10.75 -21.53 25.81
CA MET A 263 -10.25 -20.29 26.39
C MET A 263 -9.11 -20.60 27.35
N ILE A 264 -8.10 -19.74 27.36
CA ILE A 264 -7.06 -19.69 28.39
C ILE A 264 -7.15 -18.33 29.07
N ASN A 265 -7.35 -18.34 30.38
CA ASN A 265 -7.22 -17.15 31.22
C ASN A 265 -5.75 -17.00 31.59
N THR A 266 -5.17 -15.86 31.23
CA THR A 266 -3.73 -15.60 31.36
C THR A 266 -3.34 -15.16 32.77
N THR A 267 -4.30 -14.83 33.64
CA THR A 267 -4.03 -14.43 35.04
C THR A 267 -3.88 -15.62 35.99
N ASN A 268 -4.65 -16.70 35.76
CA ASN A 268 -4.62 -17.90 36.60
C ASN A 268 -4.19 -19.17 35.84
N GLY A 269 -3.94 -19.08 34.53
CA GLY A 269 -3.53 -20.19 33.67
C GLY A 269 -4.63 -21.21 33.34
N GLN A 270 -5.85 -21.00 33.85
CA GLN A 270 -6.97 -21.92 33.70
C GLN A 270 -7.38 -22.04 32.23
N THR A 271 -7.57 -23.28 31.79
CA THR A 271 -8.10 -23.58 30.45
C THR A 271 -9.53 -24.06 30.56
N ILE A 272 -10.43 -23.41 29.83
CA ILE A 272 -11.87 -23.71 29.83
C ILE A 272 -12.27 -24.18 28.44
N LEU A 273 -13.00 -25.30 28.36
CA LEU A 273 -13.66 -25.73 27.13
C LEU A 273 -14.89 -24.85 26.93
N VAL A 274 -14.92 -24.09 25.83
CA VAL A 274 -16.03 -23.16 25.54
C VAL A 274 -17.13 -23.86 24.76
N ASP A 275 -16.74 -24.60 23.72
CA ASP A 275 -17.65 -25.38 22.87
C ASP A 275 -16.96 -26.64 22.38
N SER A 276 -17.65 -27.78 22.46
CA SER A 276 -17.31 -29.02 21.77
C SER A 276 -18.62 -29.71 21.39
N SER A 277 -18.71 -30.24 20.17
CA SER A 277 -19.87 -31.03 19.74
C SER A 277 -19.49 -32.06 18.69
N SER A 278 -20.09 -33.26 18.80
CA SER A 278 -19.99 -34.30 17.77
C SER A 278 -20.68 -33.91 16.46
N GLN A 279 -21.62 -32.95 16.51
CA GLN A 279 -22.38 -32.48 15.35
C GLN A 279 -21.64 -31.40 14.57
N ARG A 280 -20.67 -30.71 15.18
CA ARG A 280 -19.89 -29.65 14.54
C ARG A 280 -18.54 -30.18 14.08
N LYS A 281 -18.23 -30.02 12.80
CA LYS A 281 -17.00 -30.53 12.18
C LYS A 281 -15.98 -29.43 11.89
N LEU A 282 -16.43 -28.19 11.69
CA LEU A 282 -15.59 -27.04 11.35
C LEU A 282 -15.82 -25.88 12.32
N TYR A 283 -14.75 -25.18 12.65
CA TYR A 283 -14.73 -23.99 13.51
C TYR A 283 -13.90 -22.88 12.86
N LYS A 284 -14.43 -21.67 12.73
CA LYS A 284 -13.78 -20.52 12.08
C LYS A 284 -14.16 -19.19 12.74
N GLY A 285 -13.43 -18.12 12.39
CA GLY A 285 -13.81 -16.74 12.68
C GLY A 285 -13.99 -16.44 14.17
N LEU A 286 -12.96 -16.74 14.98
CA LEU A 286 -12.97 -16.37 16.39
C LEU A 286 -12.90 -14.84 16.53
N ALA A 287 -13.84 -14.28 17.28
CA ALA A 287 -13.85 -12.87 17.63
C ALA A 287 -14.05 -12.71 19.14
N VAL A 288 -13.28 -11.79 19.74
CA VAL A 288 -13.34 -11.47 21.16
C VAL A 288 -13.53 -9.97 21.33
N ASP A 289 -14.28 -9.55 22.35
CA ASP A 289 -14.38 -8.15 22.71
C ASP A 289 -13.08 -7.65 23.39
N LYS A 290 -12.94 -6.33 23.54
CA LYS A 290 -11.74 -5.74 24.18
C LYS A 290 -11.46 -6.29 25.58
N THR A 291 -12.53 -6.57 26.33
CA THR A 291 -12.41 -7.00 27.74
C THR A 291 -12.16 -8.50 27.91
N GLY A 292 -12.33 -9.30 26.85
CA GLY A 292 -12.17 -10.76 26.94
C GLY A 292 -13.34 -11.50 27.56
N LYS A 293 -14.47 -10.82 27.77
CA LYS A 293 -15.65 -11.37 28.43
C LYS A 293 -16.65 -11.95 27.44
N GLN A 294 -16.54 -11.62 26.16
CA GLN A 294 -17.46 -12.05 25.11
C GLN A 294 -16.69 -12.72 23.97
N LEU A 295 -17.20 -13.85 23.51
CA LEU A 295 -16.63 -14.61 22.41
C LEU A 295 -17.71 -14.91 21.37
N ALA A 296 -17.37 -14.76 20.09
CA ALA A 296 -18.15 -15.26 18.98
C ALA A 296 -17.31 -16.14 18.06
N TRP A 297 -17.94 -17.13 17.44
CA TRP A 297 -17.29 -18.04 16.49
C TRP A 297 -18.30 -18.61 15.48
N MET A 298 -17.81 -18.99 14.32
CA MET A 298 -18.59 -19.70 13.32
C MET A 298 -18.33 -21.21 13.41
N ALA A 299 -19.36 -22.02 13.24
CA ALA A 299 -19.20 -23.46 13.11
C ALA A 299 -20.17 -24.07 12.10
N SER A 300 -19.78 -25.21 11.54
CA SER A 300 -20.57 -25.95 10.54
C SER A 300 -20.60 -27.45 10.86
N ALA A 301 -21.73 -28.09 10.58
CA ALA A 301 -21.88 -29.55 10.58
C ALA A 301 -21.31 -30.22 9.32
N ASP A 302 -21.08 -29.42 8.27
CA ASP A 302 -20.54 -29.89 7.01
C ASP A 302 -19.04 -30.22 7.14
N SER A 303 -18.59 -31.17 6.33
CA SER A 303 -17.16 -31.51 6.29
C SER A 303 -16.37 -30.46 5.50
N ALA A 304 -15.06 -30.37 5.76
CA ALA A 304 -14.15 -29.51 4.99
C ALA A 304 -14.19 -29.77 3.47
N GLY A 305 -14.61 -30.96 3.02
CA GLY A 305 -14.69 -31.32 1.60
C GLY A 305 -16.06 -31.09 0.95
N ALA A 306 -17.06 -30.60 1.68
CA ALA A 306 -18.40 -30.39 1.11
C ALA A 306 -18.39 -29.28 0.05
N ASP A 307 -19.16 -29.50 -1.04
CA ASP A 307 -19.30 -28.55 -2.16
C ASP A 307 -20.00 -27.24 -1.73
N VAL A 308 -20.93 -27.36 -0.78
CA VAL A 308 -21.63 -26.23 -0.14
C VAL A 308 -21.52 -26.44 1.36
N ARG A 309 -21.14 -25.39 2.09
CA ARG A 309 -21.00 -25.42 3.54
C ARG A 309 -21.91 -24.37 4.15
N VAL A 310 -22.65 -24.74 5.19
CA VAL A 310 -23.56 -23.87 5.91
C VAL A 310 -22.98 -23.61 7.29
N PHE A 311 -22.74 -22.33 7.60
CA PHE A 311 -22.21 -21.91 8.90
C PHE A 311 -23.30 -21.24 9.74
N SER A 312 -23.25 -21.53 11.05
CA SER A 312 -23.97 -20.81 12.09
C SER A 312 -22.98 -20.01 12.94
N LEU A 313 -23.44 -18.86 13.45
CA LEU A 313 -22.70 -17.97 14.33
C LEU A 313 -23.12 -18.22 15.77
N TYR A 314 -22.15 -18.52 16.61
CA TYR A 314 -22.31 -18.80 18.03
C TYR A 314 -21.71 -17.68 18.87
N TYR A 315 -22.24 -17.52 20.08
CA TYR A 315 -21.80 -16.51 21.04
C TYR A 315 -21.88 -17.02 22.47
N LYS A 316 -20.91 -16.63 23.30
CA LYS A 316 -20.92 -16.85 24.75
C LYS A 316 -20.51 -15.57 25.47
N ASN A 317 -21.30 -15.18 26.48
CA ASN A 317 -20.89 -14.23 27.50
C ASN A 317 -20.28 -15.01 28.66
N LEU A 318 -19.05 -14.69 29.03
CA LEU A 318 -18.25 -15.38 30.04
C LEU A 318 -18.32 -14.68 31.40
N THR A 319 -19.13 -13.62 31.52
CA THR A 319 -19.35 -12.93 32.79
C THR A 319 -20.18 -13.82 33.73
N PRO A 320 -19.74 -14.08 34.98
CA PRO A 320 -20.52 -14.87 35.95
C PRO A 320 -21.89 -14.24 36.23
N ALA A 321 -22.93 -15.05 36.37
CA ALA A 321 -24.26 -14.56 36.76
C ALA A 321 -24.23 -13.94 38.18
N PRO A 322 -24.98 -12.85 38.44
CA PRO A 322 -25.06 -12.26 39.77
C PRO A 322 -25.60 -13.27 40.80
N VAL A 323 -24.89 -13.47 41.90
CA VAL A 323 -25.38 -14.30 43.01
C VAL A 323 -26.48 -13.50 43.72
N ALA A 324 -27.72 -14.01 43.73
CA ALA A 324 -28.82 -13.37 44.44
C ALA A 324 -28.47 -13.21 45.94
N LYS A 325 -28.54 -11.97 46.45
CA LYS A 325 -28.33 -11.68 47.87
C LYS A 325 -29.32 -12.49 48.71
N GLY A 326 -28.82 -13.41 49.55
CA GLY A 326 -29.60 -14.04 50.62
C GLY A 326 -29.62 -15.56 50.71
N LYS A 327 -29.00 -16.32 49.79
CA LYS A 327 -28.84 -17.78 49.97
C LYS A 327 -27.40 -18.20 49.69
N ARG A 328 -26.75 -18.84 50.67
CA ARG A 328 -25.51 -19.61 50.44
C ARG A 328 -25.81 -20.67 49.38
N ALA A 329 -25.28 -20.49 48.18
CA ALA A 329 -25.35 -21.50 47.13
C ALA A 329 -24.49 -22.71 47.55
N LYS A 330 -25.14 -23.83 47.88
CA LYS A 330 -24.50 -25.16 48.07
C LYS A 330 -24.29 -25.89 46.74
N THR A 331 -24.53 -25.24 45.61
CA THR A 331 -24.37 -25.78 44.26
C THR A 331 -23.46 -24.88 43.44
N ALA A 332 -22.55 -25.49 42.67
CA ALA A 332 -21.70 -24.78 41.73
C ALA A 332 -22.55 -23.87 40.82
N PRO A 333 -22.11 -22.63 40.53
CA PRO A 333 -22.85 -21.75 39.64
C PRO A 333 -23.06 -22.45 38.29
N ALA A 334 -24.32 -22.52 37.84
CA ALA A 334 -24.68 -23.15 36.57
C ALA A 334 -23.90 -22.49 35.42
N GLU A 335 -23.24 -23.31 34.59
CA GLU A 335 -22.48 -22.80 33.46
C GLU A 335 -23.43 -22.14 32.44
N VAL A 336 -23.19 -20.87 32.10
CA VAL A 336 -24.03 -20.16 31.12
C VAL A 336 -23.80 -20.81 29.74
N PRO A 337 -24.82 -21.41 29.10
CA PRO A 337 -24.66 -22.05 27.81
C PRO A 337 -24.35 -20.99 26.74
N TYR A 338 -23.55 -21.38 25.73
CA TYR A 338 -23.44 -20.58 24.52
C TYR A 338 -24.77 -20.64 23.73
N ARG A 339 -25.00 -19.64 22.89
CA ARG A 339 -26.22 -19.52 22.06
C ARG A 339 -25.88 -19.34 20.59
N VAL A 340 -26.82 -19.71 19.73
CA VAL A 340 -26.77 -19.40 18.30
C VAL A 340 -27.28 -17.97 18.11
N LEU A 341 -26.46 -17.09 17.53
CA LEU A 341 -26.86 -15.74 17.16
C LEU A 341 -27.52 -15.70 15.78
N ALA A 342 -26.95 -16.43 14.82
CA ALA A 342 -27.45 -16.43 13.45
C ALA A 342 -27.20 -17.79 12.78
N ASP A 343 -28.18 -18.25 12.01
CA ASP A 343 -28.19 -19.48 11.22
C ASP A 343 -29.24 -19.36 10.09
N THR A 344 -29.54 -20.47 9.41
CA THR A 344 -30.52 -20.50 8.32
C THR A 344 -31.97 -20.30 8.76
N LEU A 345 -32.26 -20.38 10.06
CA LEU A 345 -33.59 -20.20 10.65
C LEU A 345 -33.79 -18.79 11.22
N THR A 346 -32.78 -17.93 11.10
CA THR A 346 -32.83 -16.57 11.62
C THR A 346 -33.81 -15.73 10.82
N LYS A 347 -34.94 -15.37 11.42
CA LYS A 347 -36.06 -14.65 10.77
C LYS A 347 -35.66 -13.34 10.08
N ALA A 348 -34.61 -12.67 10.57
CA ALA A 348 -34.12 -11.41 10.00
C ALA A 348 -33.36 -11.60 8.67
N LEU A 349 -32.99 -12.84 8.31
CA LEU A 349 -32.28 -13.16 7.09
C LEU A 349 -33.26 -13.64 6.01
N PRO A 350 -33.02 -13.33 4.72
CA PRO A 350 -33.82 -13.90 3.64
C PRO A 350 -33.73 -15.42 3.60
N SER A 351 -34.76 -16.07 3.02
CA SER A 351 -34.76 -17.52 2.83
C SER A 351 -33.53 -18.00 2.07
N ARG A 352 -32.98 -19.15 2.47
CA ARG A 352 -31.74 -19.75 1.95
C ARG A 352 -30.48 -18.89 2.11
N TRP A 353 -30.38 -18.13 3.20
CA TRP A 353 -29.14 -17.45 3.58
C TRP A 353 -28.48 -18.13 4.78
N SER A 354 -27.17 -17.94 4.91
CA SER A 354 -26.39 -18.38 6.07
C SER A 354 -25.31 -17.37 6.42
N VAL A 355 -24.59 -17.62 7.51
CA VAL A 355 -23.38 -16.87 7.85
C VAL A 355 -22.32 -17.10 6.77
N ASN A 356 -21.67 -16.02 6.34
CA ASN A 356 -20.66 -16.05 5.28
C ASN A 356 -19.31 -16.52 5.86
N GLU A 357 -18.72 -17.57 5.29
CA GLU A 357 -17.50 -18.18 5.82
C GLU A 357 -16.20 -17.41 5.52
N TYR A 358 -16.26 -16.39 4.65
CA TYR A 358 -15.11 -15.66 4.14
C TYR A 358 -14.83 -14.35 4.89
N ARG A 359 -15.72 -13.95 5.81
CA ARG A 359 -15.61 -12.72 6.61
C ARG A 359 -15.70 -13.05 8.10
N GLU A 360 -14.65 -12.68 8.84
CA GLU A 360 -14.60 -12.89 10.28
C GLU A 360 -15.51 -11.89 11.02
N PRO A 361 -16.22 -12.32 12.08
CA PRO A 361 -16.99 -11.42 12.91
C PRO A 361 -16.09 -10.46 13.70
N LYS A 362 -16.63 -9.30 14.09
CA LYS A 362 -15.93 -8.26 14.86
C LYS A 362 -16.86 -7.58 15.85
N PHE A 363 -16.41 -7.44 17.10
CA PHE A 363 -17.13 -6.67 18.11
C PHE A 363 -16.95 -5.17 17.89
N SER A 364 -17.96 -4.37 18.27
CA SER A 364 -17.77 -2.96 18.56
C SER A 364 -16.79 -2.76 19.73
N ASP A 365 -16.12 -1.62 19.78
CA ASP A 365 -15.17 -1.28 20.85
C ASP A 365 -15.77 -1.38 22.26
N ASP A 366 -17.07 -1.08 22.40
CA ASP A 366 -17.83 -1.18 23.66
C ASP A 366 -18.41 -2.59 23.92
N GLY A 367 -18.24 -3.52 22.98
CA GLY A 367 -18.72 -4.90 23.07
C GLY A 367 -20.24 -5.07 23.00
N SER A 368 -21.02 -4.01 22.75
CA SER A 368 -22.49 -4.10 22.68
C SER A 368 -23.00 -4.68 21.35
N ARG A 369 -22.19 -4.67 20.30
CA ARG A 369 -22.55 -5.16 18.97
C ARG A 369 -21.53 -6.13 18.42
N LEU A 370 -22.02 -7.05 17.61
CA LEU A 370 -21.20 -7.95 16.79
C LEU A 370 -21.54 -7.77 15.31
N TYR A 371 -20.58 -7.31 14.53
CA TYR A 371 -20.68 -7.20 13.08
C TYR A 371 -20.17 -8.48 12.43
N PHE A 372 -20.90 -9.00 11.46
CA PHE A 372 -20.54 -10.18 10.69
C PHE A 372 -21.12 -10.08 9.27
N SER A 373 -20.92 -11.11 8.45
CA SER A 373 -21.50 -11.14 7.11
C SER A 373 -22.39 -12.36 6.92
N THR A 374 -23.46 -12.17 6.16
CA THR A 374 -24.36 -13.24 5.70
C THR A 374 -24.40 -13.25 4.18
N SER A 375 -24.75 -14.38 3.59
CA SER A 375 -24.84 -14.50 2.13
C SER A 375 -25.85 -15.58 1.74
N PRO A 376 -26.40 -15.53 0.51
CA PRO A 376 -27.14 -16.65 -0.05
C PRO A 376 -26.32 -17.93 -0.02
N ILE A 377 -26.95 -19.06 0.30
CA ILE A 377 -26.34 -20.38 0.21
C ILE A 377 -26.16 -20.71 -1.27
N ALA A 378 -24.91 -20.91 -1.69
CA ALA A 378 -24.59 -21.27 -3.06
C ALA A 378 -25.38 -22.53 -3.48
N PRO A 379 -25.95 -22.56 -4.72
CA PRO A 379 -26.54 -23.79 -5.22
C PRO A 379 -25.46 -24.87 -5.30
N LYS A 380 -25.84 -26.12 -5.01
CA LYS A 380 -24.92 -27.24 -5.21
C LYS A 380 -24.53 -27.29 -6.69
N PRO A 381 -23.23 -27.37 -7.02
CA PRO A 381 -22.81 -27.45 -8.41
C PRO A 381 -23.33 -28.76 -9.01
N THR A 382 -24.00 -28.67 -10.15
CA THR A 382 -24.32 -29.85 -10.97
C THR A 382 -23.03 -30.34 -11.60
N LYS A 383 -22.54 -31.49 -11.17
CA LYS A 383 -21.34 -32.11 -11.75
C LYS A 383 -21.76 -32.95 -12.95
N ASP A 384 -21.45 -32.47 -14.15
CA ASP A 384 -21.56 -33.27 -15.36
C ASP A 384 -20.38 -34.25 -15.43
N THR A 385 -20.70 -35.52 -15.15
CA THR A 385 -19.76 -36.64 -15.19
C THR A 385 -19.90 -37.49 -16.46
N LEU A 386 -20.86 -37.16 -17.34
CA LEU A 386 -21.17 -37.95 -18.52
C LEU A 386 -20.50 -37.39 -19.78
N THR A 387 -20.28 -36.06 -19.83
CA THR A 387 -19.55 -35.41 -20.92
C THR A 387 -18.05 -35.38 -20.61
N PRO A 388 -17.18 -35.92 -21.51
CA PRO A 388 -15.74 -35.71 -21.45
C PRO A 388 -15.37 -34.22 -21.37
N ASP A 389 -14.29 -33.88 -20.66
CA ASP A 389 -13.95 -32.48 -20.38
C ASP A 389 -13.58 -31.66 -21.64
N ASP A 390 -13.13 -32.34 -22.70
CA ASP A 390 -12.83 -31.80 -24.03
C ASP A 390 -14.08 -31.60 -24.90
N GLU A 391 -15.19 -32.28 -24.59
CA GLU A 391 -16.50 -32.08 -25.24
C GLU A 391 -17.35 -30.99 -24.55
N LYS A 392 -16.98 -30.58 -23.33
CA LYS A 392 -17.69 -29.51 -22.61
C LYS A 392 -17.49 -28.16 -23.29
N VAL A 393 -18.58 -27.62 -23.84
CA VAL A 393 -18.61 -26.27 -24.42
C VAL A 393 -18.28 -25.23 -23.35
N ARG A 394 -17.31 -24.35 -23.63
CA ARG A 394 -16.93 -23.21 -22.79
C ARG A 394 -17.10 -21.94 -23.62
N MET A 395 -18.14 -21.17 -23.32
CA MET A 395 -18.46 -19.93 -24.03
C MET A 395 -18.84 -18.81 -23.07
N ASP A 396 -18.52 -17.58 -23.47
CA ASP A 396 -19.01 -16.36 -22.85
C ASP A 396 -20.01 -15.70 -23.81
N VAL A 397 -21.23 -15.40 -23.35
CA VAL A 397 -22.24 -14.66 -24.14
C VAL A 397 -22.25 -13.21 -23.69
N TRP A 398 -22.17 -12.28 -24.63
CA TRP A 398 -22.18 -10.84 -24.39
C TRP A 398 -23.53 -10.27 -24.83
N SER A 399 -24.18 -9.49 -23.96
CA SER A 399 -25.41 -8.76 -24.28
C SER A 399 -25.17 -7.25 -24.17
N TRP A 400 -25.83 -6.47 -25.02
CA TRP A 400 -25.83 -5.02 -24.93
C TRP A 400 -26.50 -4.49 -23.63
N THR A 401 -27.29 -5.34 -22.96
CA THR A 401 -27.94 -5.06 -21.67
C THR A 401 -27.14 -5.55 -20.46
N ASP A 402 -25.94 -6.10 -20.67
CA ASP A 402 -25.09 -6.54 -19.55
C ASP A 402 -24.75 -5.35 -18.65
N SER A 403 -25.09 -5.43 -17.35
CA SER A 403 -24.72 -4.38 -16.40
C SER A 403 -23.20 -4.26 -16.23
N ARG A 404 -22.48 -5.35 -16.47
CA ARG A 404 -21.02 -5.43 -16.52
C ARG A 404 -20.62 -6.40 -17.63
N LEU A 405 -19.66 -6.00 -18.46
CA LEU A 405 -19.16 -6.87 -19.53
C LEU A 405 -18.47 -8.13 -18.98
N GLN A 406 -18.47 -9.21 -19.76
CA GLN A 406 -17.90 -10.51 -19.38
C GLN A 406 -16.48 -10.43 -18.78
N PRO A 407 -15.53 -9.64 -19.33
CA PRO A 407 -14.19 -9.54 -18.74
C PRO A 407 -14.23 -9.00 -17.31
N MET A 408 -15.10 -8.03 -17.03
CA MET A 408 -15.29 -7.47 -15.68
C MET A 408 -15.93 -8.51 -14.75
N GLN A 409 -16.90 -9.29 -15.23
CA GLN A 409 -17.51 -10.37 -14.47
C GLN A 409 -16.45 -11.43 -14.08
N GLN A 410 -15.61 -11.86 -15.02
CA GLN A 410 -14.55 -12.82 -14.77
C GLN A 410 -13.51 -12.29 -13.75
N LYS A 411 -13.12 -11.01 -13.85
CA LYS A 411 -12.20 -10.38 -12.90
C LYS A 411 -12.77 -10.28 -11.48
N ARG A 412 -14.09 -10.14 -11.36
CA ARG A 412 -14.79 -10.06 -10.07
C ARG A 412 -15.34 -11.39 -9.58
N LEU A 413 -15.18 -12.49 -10.34
CA LEU A 413 -15.82 -13.79 -10.03
C LEU A 413 -15.55 -14.27 -8.60
N LYS A 414 -14.30 -14.17 -8.13
CA LYS A 414 -13.95 -14.54 -6.75
C LYS A 414 -14.63 -13.62 -5.72
N GLU A 415 -14.57 -12.32 -5.94
CA GLU A 415 -15.20 -11.32 -5.07
C GLU A 415 -16.71 -11.56 -4.96
N GLU A 416 -17.38 -11.83 -6.09
CA GLU A 416 -18.81 -12.11 -6.14
C GLU A 416 -19.17 -13.45 -5.48
N LYS A 417 -18.34 -14.50 -5.66
CA LYS A 417 -18.53 -15.78 -4.96
C LYS A 417 -18.35 -15.68 -3.44
N GLU A 418 -17.44 -14.84 -3.00
CA GLU A 418 -17.13 -14.64 -1.58
C GLU A 418 -17.94 -13.49 -0.95
N ARG A 419 -18.80 -12.82 -1.74
CA ARG A 419 -19.54 -11.61 -1.31
C ARG A 419 -20.42 -11.92 -0.09
N GLY A 420 -20.16 -11.18 0.98
CA GLY A 420 -20.97 -11.17 2.19
C GLY A 420 -21.66 -9.82 2.35
N PHE A 421 -22.88 -9.86 2.88
CA PHE A 421 -23.69 -8.70 3.21
C PHE A 421 -23.58 -8.42 4.70
N LEU A 422 -23.18 -7.19 5.05
CA LEU A 422 -22.99 -6.77 6.43
C LEU A 422 -24.28 -6.98 7.24
N THR A 423 -24.13 -7.65 8.38
CA THR A 423 -25.19 -7.96 9.33
C THR A 423 -24.67 -7.59 10.72
N VAL A 424 -25.55 -7.13 11.61
CA VAL A 424 -25.21 -6.81 12.99
C VAL A 424 -26.09 -7.60 13.95
N ALA A 425 -25.50 -8.03 15.07
CA ALA A 425 -26.22 -8.52 16.23
C ALA A 425 -26.05 -7.53 17.39
N GLU A 426 -27.15 -6.97 17.87
CA GLU A 426 -27.22 -6.20 19.11
C GLU A 426 -27.24 -7.17 20.28
N LEU A 427 -26.22 -7.11 21.13
CA LEU A 427 -26.00 -8.07 22.19
C LEU A 427 -26.60 -7.58 23.51
N THR A 428 -27.40 -8.44 24.14
CA THR A 428 -27.84 -8.22 25.53
C THR A 428 -27.19 -9.25 26.45
N PRO A 429 -26.81 -8.88 27.69
CA PRO A 429 -26.13 -9.79 28.62
C PRO A 429 -26.91 -11.06 28.97
N ALA A 430 -28.25 -10.98 29.06
CA ALA A 430 -29.12 -12.06 29.54
C ALA A 430 -30.31 -12.40 28.61
N GLY A 431 -30.51 -11.66 27.51
CA GLY A 431 -31.67 -11.80 26.62
C GLY A 431 -31.30 -12.23 25.19
N PRO A 432 -32.27 -12.49 24.30
CA PRO A 432 -31.99 -12.77 22.90
C PRO A 432 -31.25 -11.58 22.25
N ALA A 433 -30.31 -11.89 21.36
CA ALA A 433 -29.70 -10.86 20.53
C ALA A 433 -30.65 -10.48 19.39
N ARG A 434 -30.68 -9.20 19.02
CA ARG A 434 -31.43 -8.76 17.84
C ARG A 434 -30.49 -8.74 16.64
N VAL A 435 -30.78 -9.57 15.65
CA VAL A 435 -30.05 -9.62 14.38
C VAL A 435 -30.72 -8.73 13.35
N THR A 436 -29.93 -7.90 12.67
CA THR A 436 -30.40 -6.97 11.64
C THR A 436 -29.50 -7.07 10.41
N LEU A 437 -30.10 -7.30 9.23
CA LEU A 437 -29.40 -7.28 7.95
C LEU A 437 -29.22 -5.83 7.47
N LEU A 438 -27.97 -5.39 7.31
CA LEU A 438 -27.64 -3.98 7.02
C LEU A 438 -27.35 -3.75 5.53
N ALA A 439 -26.56 -4.62 4.92
CA ALA A 439 -26.37 -4.63 3.47
C ALA A 439 -27.37 -5.59 2.81
N SER A 440 -27.80 -5.29 1.60
CA SER A 440 -28.71 -6.15 0.82
C SER A 440 -28.28 -6.21 -0.64
N ARG A 441 -29.00 -6.96 -1.48
CA ARG A 441 -28.67 -7.02 -2.91
C ARG A 441 -28.84 -5.66 -3.60
N GLU A 442 -29.69 -4.79 -3.07
CA GLU A 442 -29.97 -3.46 -3.59
C GLU A 442 -28.97 -2.41 -3.06
N VAL A 443 -28.46 -2.60 -1.84
CA VAL A 443 -27.42 -1.75 -1.23
C VAL A 443 -26.29 -2.67 -0.74
N PRO A 444 -25.41 -3.14 -1.65
CA PRO A 444 -24.44 -4.19 -1.36
C PRO A 444 -23.26 -3.70 -0.52
N THR A 445 -22.98 -2.40 -0.53
CA THR A 445 -21.83 -1.81 0.16
C THR A 445 -22.32 -1.01 1.36
N VAL A 446 -21.96 -1.43 2.57
CA VAL A 446 -22.22 -0.68 3.81
C VAL A 446 -20.91 -0.58 4.59
N THR A 447 -20.54 0.65 4.94
CA THR A 447 -19.27 0.94 5.64
C THR A 447 -19.53 1.04 7.14
N PHE A 448 -18.66 0.46 7.95
CA PHE A 448 -18.71 0.57 9.41
C PHE A 448 -17.30 0.66 10.00
N ASP A 449 -17.18 1.34 11.14
CA ASP A 449 -15.97 1.37 11.95
C ASP A 449 -16.28 0.75 13.33
N PRO A 450 -15.68 -0.39 13.71
CA PRO A 450 -15.86 -0.99 15.02
C PRO A 450 -15.57 -0.04 16.20
N LYS A 451 -14.74 0.99 15.98
CA LYS A 451 -14.39 2.00 16.99
C LYS A 451 -15.51 2.98 17.30
N VAL A 452 -16.53 3.05 16.45
CA VAL A 452 -17.61 4.03 16.51
C VAL A 452 -18.94 3.31 16.50
N ASN A 453 -19.73 3.49 17.56
CA ASN A 453 -20.99 2.78 17.73
C ASN A 453 -22.19 3.69 17.46
N THR A 454 -22.48 3.97 16.19
CA THR A 454 -23.57 4.86 15.77
C THR A 454 -24.84 4.09 15.41
N ARG A 455 -26.01 4.70 15.62
CA ARG A 455 -27.29 4.10 15.20
C ARG A 455 -27.39 3.93 13.68
N TYR A 456 -26.83 4.86 12.91
CA TYR A 456 -26.89 4.83 11.45
C TYR A 456 -25.52 4.51 10.85
N LEU A 457 -25.54 3.79 9.73
CA LEU A 457 -24.39 3.50 8.88
C LEU A 457 -24.62 4.05 7.46
N LEU A 458 -23.53 4.22 6.71
CA LEU A 458 -23.58 4.71 5.34
C LEU A 458 -23.53 3.54 4.35
N GLY A 459 -24.56 3.44 3.52
CA GLY A 459 -24.69 2.50 2.43
C GLY A 459 -24.49 3.16 1.07
N LEU A 460 -23.94 2.42 0.10
CA LEU A 460 -23.70 2.85 -1.27
C LEU A 460 -24.23 1.81 -2.25
N SER A 461 -24.79 2.29 -3.37
CA SER A 461 -25.22 1.44 -4.48
C SER A 461 -24.94 2.09 -5.83
N ASP A 462 -24.12 1.45 -6.65
CA ASP A 462 -23.83 1.82 -8.04
C ASP A 462 -24.68 1.04 -9.05
N LEU A 463 -25.53 0.13 -8.58
CA LEU A 463 -26.24 -0.85 -9.43
C LEU A 463 -27.03 -0.20 -10.59
N PRO A 464 -27.77 0.91 -10.38
CA PRO A 464 -28.51 1.55 -11.47
C PRO A 464 -27.62 2.15 -12.57
N TYR A 465 -26.34 2.37 -12.30
CA TYR A 465 -25.42 3.15 -13.14
C TYR A 465 -24.33 2.30 -13.78
N GLN A 466 -24.34 0.97 -13.60
CA GLN A 466 -23.21 0.12 -14.01
C GLN A 466 -22.99 0.10 -15.53
N VAL A 467 -24.07 0.18 -16.32
CA VAL A 467 -23.95 0.33 -17.78
C VAL A 467 -23.27 1.67 -18.12
N GLN A 468 -23.82 2.78 -17.63
CA GLN A 468 -23.29 4.14 -17.84
C GLN A 468 -21.83 4.28 -17.37
N SER A 469 -21.45 3.58 -16.30
CA SER A 469 -20.09 3.61 -15.73
C SER A 469 -19.00 3.14 -16.70
N SER A 470 -19.37 2.52 -17.82
CA SER A 470 -18.46 2.16 -18.91
C SER A 470 -17.82 3.39 -19.59
N TRP A 471 -18.53 4.52 -19.62
CA TRP A 471 -18.08 5.79 -20.25
C TRP A 471 -18.16 7.00 -19.31
N ASP A 472 -18.98 6.93 -18.26
CA ASP A 472 -19.17 8.00 -17.27
C ASP A 472 -19.20 7.40 -15.84
N PRO A 473 -18.05 6.97 -15.30
CA PRO A 473 -17.95 6.34 -14.00
C PRO A 473 -18.08 7.34 -12.85
N GLY A 474 -18.46 6.86 -11.66
CA GLY A 474 -18.48 7.64 -10.42
C GLY A 474 -19.88 7.87 -9.82
N HIS A 475 -20.93 7.52 -10.56
CA HIS A 475 -22.31 7.64 -10.13
C HIS A 475 -22.68 6.60 -9.06
N THR A 476 -23.32 7.06 -7.98
CA THR A 476 -23.80 6.20 -6.88
C THR A 476 -25.00 6.82 -6.18
N ASP A 477 -25.86 5.96 -5.62
CA ASP A 477 -26.84 6.35 -4.60
C ASP A 477 -26.20 6.24 -3.20
N LEU A 478 -26.58 7.13 -2.29
CA LEU A 478 -26.17 7.11 -0.88
C LEU A 478 -27.37 6.84 0.03
N TYR A 479 -27.17 5.97 1.04
CA TYR A 479 -28.21 5.54 1.97
C TYR A 479 -27.77 5.68 3.42
N LEU A 480 -28.68 6.11 4.30
CA LEU A 480 -28.57 5.87 5.73
C LEU A 480 -29.26 4.56 6.07
N ILE A 481 -28.53 3.68 6.75
CA ILE A 481 -29.01 2.36 7.18
C ILE A 481 -29.19 2.38 8.69
N ASP A 482 -30.41 2.18 9.18
CA ASP A 482 -30.66 2.07 10.62
C ASP A 482 -30.20 0.69 11.12
N THR A 483 -29.25 0.67 12.05
CA THR A 483 -28.71 -0.57 12.65
C THR A 483 -29.73 -1.35 13.47
N GLN A 484 -30.81 -0.70 13.91
CA GLN A 484 -31.82 -1.29 14.76
C GLN A 484 -32.92 -2.00 13.96
N THR A 485 -33.30 -1.45 12.81
CA THR A 485 -34.43 -1.96 11.98
C THR A 485 -33.97 -2.55 10.65
N GLY A 486 -32.83 -2.12 10.11
CA GLY A 486 -32.36 -2.48 8.77
C GLY A 486 -32.93 -1.61 7.66
N ASP A 487 -33.73 -0.60 8.03
CA ASP A 487 -34.34 0.35 7.09
C ASP A 487 -33.27 1.14 6.35
N LYS A 488 -33.48 1.28 5.04
CA LYS A 488 -32.54 1.94 4.14
C LYS A 488 -33.18 3.20 3.59
N LYS A 489 -32.81 4.36 4.15
CA LYS A 489 -33.27 5.66 3.67
C LYS A 489 -32.27 6.21 2.67
N ARG A 490 -32.67 6.34 1.40
CA ARG A 490 -31.85 7.04 0.40
C ARG A 490 -31.76 8.53 0.77
N ILE A 491 -30.53 9.05 0.90
CA ILE A 491 -30.26 10.44 1.26
C ILE A 491 -29.73 11.27 0.08
N ALA A 492 -29.18 10.59 -0.93
CA ALA A 492 -28.76 11.20 -2.18
C ALA A 492 -28.90 10.18 -3.31
N ASN A 493 -29.29 10.65 -4.49
CA ASN A 493 -29.43 9.83 -5.69
C ASN A 493 -28.51 10.34 -6.80
N ASP A 494 -27.97 9.39 -7.56
CA ASP A 494 -27.16 9.63 -8.76
C ASP A 494 -26.00 10.61 -8.50
N VAL A 495 -25.36 10.60 -7.33
CA VAL A 495 -24.28 11.54 -7.02
C VAL A 495 -22.93 11.04 -7.51
N MET A 496 -22.02 11.97 -7.86
CA MET A 496 -20.60 11.65 -8.04
C MET A 496 -19.88 11.96 -6.74
N ALA A 497 -20.11 11.09 -5.76
CA ALA A 497 -19.69 11.32 -4.38
C ALA A 497 -18.23 10.90 -4.16
N SER A 498 -17.39 11.90 -3.98
CA SER A 498 -16.03 11.75 -3.50
C SER A 498 -15.99 11.71 -1.97
N GLN A 499 -15.28 10.72 -1.42
CA GLN A 499 -15.07 10.51 0.02
C GLN A 499 -16.36 10.46 0.89
N PRO A 500 -17.42 9.72 0.50
CA PRO A 500 -18.64 9.61 1.31
C PRO A 500 -18.34 8.93 2.66
N ARG A 501 -18.63 9.61 3.77
CA ARG A 501 -18.34 9.14 5.14
C ARG A 501 -19.40 9.62 6.13
N LEU A 502 -19.39 9.04 7.32
CA LEU A 502 -20.07 9.59 8.49
C LEU A 502 -19.09 10.46 9.30
N SER A 503 -19.61 11.47 9.97
CA SER A 503 -18.90 12.16 11.05
C SER A 503 -18.63 11.18 12.21
N PRO A 504 -17.60 11.41 13.05
CA PRO A 504 -17.22 10.51 14.14
C PRO A 504 -18.35 10.14 15.11
N GLY A 505 -19.26 11.06 15.40
CA GLY A 505 -20.45 10.82 16.23
C GLY A 505 -21.68 10.31 15.45
N GLY A 506 -21.59 10.19 14.13
CA GLY A 506 -22.70 9.77 13.25
C GLY A 506 -23.83 10.80 13.14
N THR A 507 -23.58 12.05 13.50
CA THR A 507 -24.56 13.15 13.40
C THR A 507 -24.81 13.55 11.94
N TYR A 508 -23.78 13.43 11.09
CA TYR A 508 -23.83 13.79 9.69
C TYR A 508 -23.28 12.69 8.79
N ALA A 509 -23.92 12.44 7.66
CA ALA A 509 -23.26 11.84 6.49
C ALA A 509 -22.75 12.98 5.59
N TYR A 510 -21.53 12.90 5.08
CA TYR A 510 -20.96 13.97 4.27
C TYR A 510 -20.12 13.43 3.11
N TRP A 511 -20.05 14.20 2.04
CA TRP A 511 -19.32 13.88 0.81
C TRP A 511 -19.02 15.16 0.03
N PHE A 512 -18.10 15.06 -0.92
CA PHE A 512 -17.96 16.06 -1.97
C PHE A 512 -18.72 15.57 -3.21
N ASP A 513 -19.63 16.38 -3.73
CA ASP A 513 -20.35 16.08 -4.97
C ASP A 513 -19.68 16.81 -6.13
N GLU A 514 -19.00 16.05 -6.99
CA GLU A 514 -18.18 16.60 -8.06
C GLU A 514 -19.00 17.37 -9.10
N ARG A 515 -20.28 17.01 -9.30
CA ARG A 515 -21.17 17.63 -10.31
C ARG A 515 -21.39 19.11 -10.10
N ASP A 516 -21.58 19.50 -8.85
CA ASP A 516 -21.78 20.90 -8.47
C ASP A 516 -20.54 21.49 -7.77
N SER A 517 -19.48 20.69 -7.60
CA SER A 517 -18.26 21.05 -6.87
C SER A 517 -18.52 21.53 -5.43
N LEU A 518 -19.46 20.90 -4.73
CA LEU A 518 -19.89 21.28 -3.38
C LEU A 518 -19.61 20.18 -2.36
N TRP A 519 -19.10 20.57 -1.20
CA TRP A 519 -19.18 19.73 -0.01
C TRP A 519 -20.61 19.76 0.54
N ARG A 520 -21.15 18.57 0.78
CA ARG A 520 -22.51 18.34 1.27
C ARG A 520 -22.47 17.54 2.54
N ALA A 521 -23.43 17.82 3.40
CA ALA A 521 -23.78 16.98 4.54
C ALA A 521 -25.27 16.66 4.53
N TRP A 522 -25.63 15.59 5.22
CA TRP A 522 -26.98 15.23 5.56
C TRP A 522 -27.09 15.17 7.07
N SER A 523 -27.93 16.02 7.66
CA SER A 523 -28.26 15.97 9.08
C SER A 523 -29.10 14.73 9.35
N VAL A 524 -28.56 13.79 10.13
CA VAL A 524 -29.25 12.53 10.44
C VAL A 524 -30.49 12.80 11.30
N ALA A 525 -30.38 13.72 12.27
CA ALA A 525 -31.48 14.07 13.17
C ALA A 525 -32.61 14.84 12.45
N ASP A 526 -32.26 15.82 11.62
CA ASP A 526 -33.26 16.65 10.92
C ASP A 526 -33.78 16.02 9.62
N GLY A 527 -33.08 14.99 9.11
CA GLY A 527 -33.41 14.37 7.84
C GLY A 527 -33.33 15.33 6.65
N LYS A 528 -32.35 16.24 6.64
CA LYS A 528 -32.19 17.27 5.61
C LYS A 528 -30.76 17.36 5.07
N ARG A 529 -30.65 17.72 3.79
CA ARG A 529 -29.37 18.05 3.13
C ARG A 529 -28.91 19.46 3.53
N ILE A 530 -27.60 19.62 3.69
CA ILE A 530 -26.89 20.86 3.98
C ILE A 530 -25.80 21.02 2.93
N ASP A 531 -25.78 22.16 2.23
CA ASP A 531 -24.65 22.50 1.36
C ASP A 531 -23.62 23.29 2.17
N LEU A 532 -22.50 22.66 2.50
CA LEU A 532 -21.51 23.18 3.45
C LEU A 532 -20.71 24.36 2.87
N THR A 533 -20.45 24.33 1.57
CA THR A 533 -19.53 25.27 0.91
C THR A 533 -20.22 26.21 -0.09
N ARG A 534 -21.55 26.14 -0.21
CA ARG A 534 -22.30 27.00 -1.15
C ARG A 534 -22.18 28.46 -0.72
N GLY A 535 -21.82 29.32 -1.67
CA GLY A 535 -21.70 30.77 -1.46
C GLY A 535 -20.46 31.20 -0.68
N LEU A 536 -19.55 30.28 -0.34
CA LEU A 536 -18.26 30.65 0.24
C LEU A 536 -17.33 31.23 -0.83
N PRO A 537 -16.45 32.19 -0.46
CA PRO A 537 -15.61 32.89 -1.43
C PRO A 537 -14.45 32.05 -1.98
N SER A 538 -14.12 30.92 -1.33
CA SER A 538 -13.03 30.03 -1.77
C SER A 538 -13.56 28.81 -2.52
N LYS A 539 -12.73 28.29 -3.44
CA LYS A 539 -13.02 27.05 -4.15
C LYS A 539 -12.45 25.86 -3.38
N PHE A 540 -13.25 24.81 -3.23
CA PHE A 540 -12.91 23.61 -2.45
C PHE A 540 -12.51 22.43 -3.35
N PHE A 541 -12.23 22.70 -4.62
CA PHE A 541 -11.89 21.75 -5.67
C PHE A 541 -10.64 22.15 -6.42
N ASP A 542 -9.97 21.17 -7.03
CA ASP A 542 -8.75 21.38 -7.77
C ASP A 542 -8.95 22.39 -8.92
N GLU A 543 -8.32 23.55 -8.76
CA GLU A 543 -8.42 24.66 -9.71
C GLU A 543 -7.49 24.47 -10.91
N GLU A 544 -6.56 23.51 -10.83
CA GLU A 544 -5.61 23.17 -11.90
C GLU A 544 -6.04 21.94 -12.69
N HIS A 545 -7.23 21.41 -12.41
CA HIS A 545 -7.80 20.25 -13.09
C HIS A 545 -8.01 20.53 -14.58
N ASP A 546 -7.45 19.67 -15.43
CA ASP A 546 -7.40 19.86 -16.88
C ASP A 546 -7.82 18.60 -17.68
N THR A 547 -8.71 17.78 -17.09
CA THR A 547 -9.39 16.70 -17.83
C THR A 547 -10.87 17.03 -18.05
N PRO A 548 -11.53 16.42 -19.04
CA PRO A 548 -12.98 16.63 -19.26
C PRO A 548 -13.89 16.14 -18.12
N SER A 549 -13.39 15.36 -17.16
CA SER A 549 -14.15 14.96 -15.97
C SER A 549 -14.31 16.13 -15.02
N LEU A 550 -15.16 15.95 -14.03
CA LEU A 550 -15.34 16.96 -12.99
C LEU A 550 -14.12 16.99 -12.05
N PRO A 551 -13.77 18.16 -11.47
CA PRO A 551 -12.63 18.29 -10.56
C PRO A 551 -12.93 17.66 -9.21
N GLY A 552 -11.93 17.00 -8.63
CA GLY A 552 -11.99 16.50 -7.25
C GLY A 552 -11.81 17.60 -6.21
N SER A 553 -12.17 17.32 -4.95
CA SER A 553 -11.94 18.28 -3.86
C SER A 553 -10.47 18.34 -3.41
N TYR A 554 -10.08 19.43 -2.75
CA TYR A 554 -8.81 19.48 -1.99
C TYR A 554 -8.82 18.62 -0.71
N GLY A 555 -9.94 17.95 -0.40
CA GLY A 555 -10.12 17.05 0.72
C GLY A 555 -10.63 17.72 2.01
N SER A 556 -10.71 16.91 3.06
CA SER A 556 -11.11 17.33 4.40
C SER A 556 -10.00 17.03 5.41
N ALA A 557 -9.82 17.93 6.38
CA ALA A 557 -8.96 17.69 7.53
C ALA A 557 -9.62 16.74 8.56
N GLY A 558 -10.95 16.62 8.52
CA GLY A 558 -11.75 15.81 9.44
C GLY A 558 -12.78 16.64 10.24
N TRP A 559 -13.39 15.99 11.23
CA TRP A 559 -14.41 16.56 12.10
C TRP A 559 -13.87 16.80 13.49
N THR A 560 -14.33 17.87 14.14
CA THR A 560 -14.02 18.12 15.55
C THR A 560 -14.83 17.24 16.49
N THR A 561 -14.37 17.11 17.74
CA THR A 561 -15.07 16.40 18.81
C THR A 561 -16.55 16.79 18.88
N ASN A 562 -17.42 15.80 19.09
CA ASN A 562 -18.89 15.94 19.12
C ASN A 562 -19.51 16.41 17.79
N ASP A 563 -18.82 16.20 16.67
CA ASP A 563 -19.27 16.60 15.32
C ASP A 563 -19.61 18.10 15.21
N ARG A 564 -18.98 18.95 16.06
CA ARG A 564 -19.36 20.37 16.16
C ARG A 564 -19.04 21.14 14.87
N TYR A 565 -17.87 20.88 14.30
CA TYR A 565 -17.42 21.51 13.06
C TYR A 565 -16.79 20.47 12.13
N VAL A 566 -16.95 20.70 10.83
CA VAL A 566 -16.16 20.03 9.79
C VAL A 566 -15.06 20.97 9.32
N TRP A 567 -13.85 20.43 9.14
CA TRP A 567 -12.72 21.17 8.59
C TRP A 567 -12.41 20.73 7.17
N LEU A 568 -12.47 21.67 6.23
CA LEU A 568 -12.31 21.42 4.79
C LEU A 568 -11.12 22.20 4.24
N TYR A 569 -10.47 21.67 3.21
CA TYR A 569 -9.37 22.37 2.54
C TYR A 569 -9.90 23.16 1.34
N ASP A 570 -9.43 24.40 1.21
CA ASP A 570 -9.27 25.00 -0.12
C ASP A 570 -7.85 24.72 -0.63
N ARG A 571 -7.42 25.36 -1.74
CA ARG A 571 -6.06 25.20 -2.28
C ARG A 571 -4.99 25.40 -1.20
N TYR A 572 -5.12 26.45 -0.39
CA TYR A 572 -4.10 26.95 0.51
C TYR A 572 -4.40 26.74 2.00
N ASP A 573 -5.65 26.95 2.40
CA ASP A 573 -6.08 27.16 3.78
C ASP A 573 -7.08 26.09 4.27
N ILE A 574 -7.28 26.08 5.59
CA ILE A 574 -8.24 25.20 6.27
C ILE A 574 -9.46 26.04 6.67
N TRP A 575 -10.65 25.59 6.32
CA TRP A 575 -11.92 26.22 6.67
C TRP A 575 -12.62 25.46 7.78
N GLN A 576 -13.16 26.19 8.76
CA GLN A 576 -14.04 25.65 9.79
C GLN A 576 -15.49 26.01 9.46
N ILE A 577 -16.35 24.98 9.40
CA ILE A 577 -17.76 25.13 9.04
C ILE A 577 -18.63 24.51 10.14
N ASP A 578 -19.60 25.28 10.65
CA ASP A 578 -20.70 24.78 11.49
C ASP A 578 -21.81 24.24 10.57
N PRO A 579 -22.06 22.93 10.51
CA PRO A 579 -23.10 22.37 9.63
C PRO A 579 -24.52 22.84 9.98
N THR A 580 -24.74 23.36 11.19
CA THR A 580 -26.06 23.89 11.59
C THR A 580 -26.35 25.28 11.02
N GLY A 581 -25.32 25.99 10.53
CA GLY A 581 -25.43 27.36 10.03
C GLY A 581 -25.63 28.44 11.09
N ARG A 582 -25.58 28.09 12.39
CA ARG A 582 -25.70 29.05 13.51
C ARG A 582 -24.51 29.99 13.60
N GLU A 583 -23.32 29.49 13.26
CA GLU A 583 -22.10 30.28 13.15
C GLU A 583 -21.70 30.42 11.69
N LYS A 584 -21.20 31.61 11.31
CA LYS A 584 -20.68 31.83 9.96
C LYS A 584 -19.40 31.01 9.74
N PRO A 585 -19.23 30.35 8.58
CA PRO A 585 -17.98 29.69 8.22
C PRO A 585 -16.79 30.66 8.26
N ARG A 586 -15.63 30.18 8.71
CA ARG A 586 -14.40 30.98 8.81
C ARG A 586 -13.19 30.21 8.30
N THR A 587 -12.21 30.93 7.74
CA THR A 587 -10.88 30.38 7.48
C THR A 587 -10.15 30.18 8.81
N LEU A 588 -9.93 28.94 9.22
CA LEU A 588 -9.26 28.58 10.48
C LEU A 588 -7.84 29.13 10.54
N THR A 589 -7.15 29.14 9.41
CA THR A 589 -5.77 29.62 9.25
C THR A 589 -5.71 31.12 8.96
N ASN A 590 -6.82 31.86 9.10
CA ASN A 590 -6.91 33.30 8.88
C ASN A 590 -6.35 33.78 7.52
N GLY A 591 -6.46 32.95 6.48
CA GLY A 591 -5.97 33.26 5.13
C GLY A 591 -4.44 33.26 4.99
N TRP A 592 -3.72 32.81 6.01
CA TRP A 592 -2.25 32.82 6.01
C TRP A 592 -1.67 32.01 4.85
N GLY A 593 -2.24 30.83 4.55
CA GLY A 593 -1.78 30.00 3.45
C GLY A 593 -1.89 30.74 2.11
N ARG A 594 -3.05 31.33 1.82
CA ARG A 594 -3.32 32.05 0.57
C ARG A 594 -2.45 33.30 0.42
N THR A 595 -2.27 34.07 1.49
CA THR A 595 -1.40 35.26 1.50
C THR A 595 0.05 34.90 1.22
N ASN A 596 0.54 33.81 1.80
CA ASN A 596 1.94 33.38 1.65
C ASN A 596 2.16 32.39 0.49
N LYS A 597 1.12 32.06 -0.29
CA LYS A 597 1.14 31.02 -1.34
C LYS A 597 1.68 29.68 -0.84
N VAL A 598 1.24 29.28 0.34
CA VAL A 598 1.59 28.02 1.00
C VAL A 598 0.37 27.12 1.07
N ARG A 599 0.48 25.91 0.52
CA ARG A 599 -0.57 24.89 0.67
C ARG A 599 -0.42 24.19 2.00
N LEU A 600 -1.31 24.51 2.95
CA LEU A 600 -1.32 23.95 4.29
C LEU A 600 -2.16 22.68 4.33
N ARG A 601 -1.62 21.62 4.94
CA ARG A 601 -2.36 20.40 5.26
C ARG A 601 -2.13 20.02 6.71
N ARG A 602 -3.14 19.45 7.35
CA ARG A 602 -3.03 18.94 8.73
C ARG A 602 -2.09 17.73 8.71
N ALA A 603 -1.11 17.72 9.61
CA ALA A 603 -0.31 16.56 9.90
C ALA A 603 -1.00 15.76 11.02
N ASP A 604 -1.42 14.52 10.71
CA ASP A 604 -1.90 13.59 11.73
C ASP A 604 -0.70 13.07 12.54
N THR A 605 -0.63 13.47 13.81
CA THR A 605 0.44 13.07 14.73
C THR A 605 0.04 11.91 15.64
N ASN A 606 -1.25 11.53 15.65
CA ASN A 606 -1.80 10.48 16.48
C ASN A 606 -2.74 9.58 15.65
N PRO A 607 -2.25 8.42 15.18
CA PRO A 607 -3.04 7.52 14.33
C PRO A 607 -4.26 6.89 15.03
N ASP A 608 -4.40 7.05 16.34
CA ASP A 608 -5.55 6.58 17.12
C ASP A 608 -6.63 7.66 17.32
N GLU A 609 -6.43 8.88 16.83
CA GLU A 609 -7.40 9.97 16.93
C GLU A 609 -8.70 9.62 16.18
N LYS A 610 -9.85 9.73 16.88
CA LYS A 610 -11.18 9.50 16.29
C LYS A 610 -11.83 10.77 15.76
N ALA A 611 -11.58 11.89 16.42
CA ALA A 611 -12.09 13.21 16.09
C ALA A 611 -11.09 14.27 16.55
N ILE A 612 -11.07 15.40 15.86
CA ILE A 612 -10.14 16.48 16.09
C ILE A 612 -10.48 17.19 17.40
N ASN A 613 -9.54 17.27 18.33
CA ASN A 613 -9.68 18.12 19.51
C ASN A 613 -9.24 19.57 19.18
N PRO A 614 -10.17 20.55 19.05
CA PRO A 614 -9.80 21.93 18.69
C PRO A 614 -9.08 22.68 19.82
N LYS A 615 -8.98 22.08 21.02
CA LYS A 615 -8.23 22.61 22.17
C LYS A 615 -6.75 22.22 22.13
N GLU A 616 -6.37 21.31 21.23
CA GLU A 616 -4.99 20.90 21.04
C GLU A 616 -4.32 21.73 19.95
N THR A 617 -2.99 21.81 20.04
CA THR A 617 -2.13 22.42 19.03
C THR A 617 -2.31 21.75 17.68
N LEU A 618 -2.44 22.55 16.62
CA LEU A 618 -2.59 22.03 15.26
C LEU A 618 -1.23 21.90 14.59
N TRP A 619 -0.89 20.68 14.16
CA TRP A 619 0.31 20.40 13.37
C TRP A 619 0.01 20.45 11.89
N LEU A 620 0.87 21.13 11.13
CA LEU A 620 0.69 21.35 9.70
C LEU A 620 1.96 20.99 8.92
N THR A 621 1.77 20.54 7.68
CA THR A 621 2.79 20.57 6.63
C THR A 621 2.46 21.65 5.63
N GLY A 622 3.49 22.30 5.06
CA GLY A 622 3.34 23.34 4.05
C GLY A 622 4.21 23.09 2.81
N ILE A 623 3.68 23.42 1.64
CA ILE A 623 4.44 23.52 0.37
C ILE A 623 4.33 24.96 -0.14
N TRP A 624 5.46 25.64 -0.29
CA TRP A 624 5.53 26.99 -0.86
C TRP A 624 5.53 26.89 -2.38
N GLU A 625 4.52 27.44 -3.04
CA GLU A 625 4.37 27.29 -4.50
C GLU A 625 5.46 28.02 -5.30
N SER A 626 6.06 29.07 -4.72
CA SER A 626 7.07 29.92 -5.37
C SER A 626 8.38 29.19 -5.67
N ASP A 627 8.83 28.31 -4.78
CA ASP A 627 10.13 27.64 -4.83
C ASP A 627 10.06 26.14 -4.53
N LYS A 628 8.84 25.62 -4.33
CA LYS A 628 8.52 24.23 -4.02
C LYS A 628 9.14 23.74 -2.70
N GLN A 629 9.66 24.64 -1.85
CA GLN A 629 10.15 24.28 -0.52
C GLN A 629 9.03 23.75 0.37
N ASN A 630 9.42 22.95 1.35
CA ASN A 630 8.50 22.24 2.24
C ASN A 630 8.84 22.57 3.69
N GLY A 631 7.87 22.38 4.58
CA GLY A 631 8.07 22.67 5.99
C GLY A 631 7.07 22.03 6.93
N VAL A 632 7.42 22.08 8.22
CA VAL A 632 6.54 21.75 9.34
C VAL A 632 6.16 23.05 10.02
N LEU A 633 4.87 23.24 10.26
CA LEU A 633 4.31 24.40 10.92
C LEU A 633 3.44 23.95 12.09
N GLN A 634 3.22 24.88 13.00
CA GLN A 634 2.37 24.71 14.16
C GLN A 634 1.42 25.88 14.24
N ALA A 635 0.15 25.63 14.50
CA ALA A 635 -0.83 26.66 14.79
C ALA A 635 -1.32 26.56 16.23
N THR A 636 -1.60 27.71 16.85
CA THR A 636 -2.22 27.76 18.19
C THR A 636 -3.55 27.00 18.19
N PRO A 637 -3.98 26.46 19.35
CA PRO A 637 -5.24 25.74 19.45
C PRO A 637 -6.42 26.51 18.85
N PRO A 638 -7.12 25.97 17.86
CA PRO A 638 -8.23 26.68 17.20
C PRO A 638 -9.34 27.20 18.12
N ALA A 639 -9.53 26.56 19.27
CA ALA A 639 -10.50 26.98 20.29
C ALA A 639 -10.08 28.26 21.05
N SER A 640 -8.83 28.72 20.95
CA SER A 640 -8.37 29.96 21.61
C SER A 640 -8.81 31.25 20.88
N GLY A 641 -9.62 31.13 19.82
CA GLY A 641 -10.10 32.27 19.03
C GLY A 641 -9.15 32.59 17.86
N SER A 642 -8.07 33.35 18.13
CA SER A 642 -7.10 33.74 17.11
C SER A 642 -6.05 32.63 16.89
N VAL A 643 -6.04 32.10 15.68
CA VAL A 643 -5.04 31.11 15.24
C VAL A 643 -3.83 31.85 14.68
N THR A 644 -2.67 31.62 15.29
CA THR A 644 -1.37 32.09 14.83
C THR A 644 -0.57 30.91 14.32
N ILE A 645 -0.02 31.04 13.11
CA ILE A 645 0.84 30.01 12.50
C ILE A 645 2.30 30.36 12.74
N ARG A 646 3.06 29.40 13.26
CA ARG A 646 4.50 29.45 13.42
C ARG A 646 5.15 28.41 12.51
N VAL A 647 6.07 28.86 11.65
CA VAL A 647 6.95 27.97 10.89
C VAL A 647 7.98 27.39 11.85
N LEU A 648 8.04 26.06 11.96
CA LEU A 648 8.99 25.36 12.83
C LEU A 648 10.21 24.86 12.06
N ALA A 649 9.99 24.39 10.84
CA ALA A 649 11.04 24.01 9.91
C ALA A 649 10.62 24.37 8.49
N HIS A 650 11.54 24.94 7.71
CA HIS A 650 11.34 25.29 6.31
C HIS A 650 12.69 25.21 5.59
N SER A 651 12.78 24.38 4.56
CA SER A 651 14.01 24.20 3.79
C SER A 651 13.72 23.52 2.44
N PRO A 652 14.70 23.44 1.52
CA PRO A 652 14.56 22.68 0.27
C PRO A 652 14.70 21.16 0.53
N HIS A 653 13.84 20.64 1.41
CA HIS A 653 13.73 19.24 1.78
C HIS A 653 12.28 18.88 1.93
N ARG A 654 11.90 17.68 1.53
CA ARG A 654 10.59 17.13 1.84
C ARG A 654 10.52 16.75 3.31
N TYR A 655 9.43 17.12 3.98
CA TYR A 655 9.11 16.74 5.35
C TYR A 655 7.84 15.90 5.35
N PHE A 656 7.84 14.73 5.98
CA PHE A 656 6.66 13.88 6.06
C PHE A 656 6.73 12.87 7.20
N GLY A 657 5.61 12.16 7.45
CA GLY A 657 5.52 11.09 8.44
C GLY A 657 5.73 11.58 9.87
N LEU A 658 5.13 12.71 10.22
CA LEU A 658 5.20 13.27 11.56
C LEU A 658 4.43 12.39 12.55
N SER A 659 5.09 11.89 13.59
CA SER A 659 4.46 11.09 14.65
C SER A 659 4.85 11.61 16.03
N LYS A 660 3.94 11.54 17.01
CA LYS A 660 4.17 11.96 18.40
C LYS A 660 3.94 10.80 19.36
N ALA A 661 4.77 10.73 20.41
CA ALA A 661 4.57 9.77 21.50
C ALA A 661 3.27 10.08 22.24
N LYS A 662 2.58 9.02 22.70
CA LYS A 662 1.29 9.18 23.39
C LYS A 662 1.42 9.92 24.73
N GLN A 663 2.51 9.69 25.45
CA GLN A 663 2.70 10.14 26.83
C GLN A 663 3.91 11.09 27.01
N ALA A 664 4.53 11.54 25.90
CA ALA A 664 5.71 12.39 25.92
C ALA A 664 5.70 13.41 24.77
N PRO A 665 6.45 14.53 24.87
CA PRO A 665 6.56 15.51 23.79
C PRO A 665 7.47 15.04 22.64
N THR A 666 8.00 13.81 22.69
CA THR A 666 8.88 13.28 21.65
C THR A 666 8.14 13.06 20.34
N MET A 667 8.78 13.47 19.25
CA MET A 667 8.27 13.33 17.90
C MET A 667 9.33 12.76 16.95
N THR A 668 8.87 12.13 15.88
CA THR A 668 9.68 11.64 14.77
C THR A 668 9.17 12.21 13.44
N TYR A 669 10.06 12.40 12.47
CA TYR A 669 9.72 12.80 11.12
C TYR A 669 10.79 12.39 10.11
N TYR A 670 10.43 12.30 8.84
CA TYR A 670 11.36 12.06 7.73
C TYR A 670 11.75 13.37 7.06
N ARG A 671 13.03 13.49 6.70
CA ARG A 671 13.57 14.61 5.92
C ARG A 671 14.60 14.13 4.91
N GLY A 672 14.57 14.72 3.71
CA GLY A 672 15.59 14.59 2.68
C GLY A 672 15.16 15.31 1.40
N ASN A 673 16.02 15.29 0.38
CA ASN A 673 15.74 15.87 -0.94
C ASN A 673 16.45 15.06 -2.02
N PHE A 674 16.59 15.55 -3.26
CA PHE A 674 17.32 14.82 -4.29
C PHE A 674 18.76 14.48 -3.87
N GLN A 675 19.48 15.39 -3.22
CA GLN A 675 20.90 15.25 -2.88
C GLN A 675 21.14 14.61 -1.49
N GLU A 676 20.21 14.77 -0.56
CA GLU A 676 20.25 14.20 0.79
C GLU A 676 19.28 13.01 0.88
N PRO A 677 19.77 11.77 1.10
CA PRO A 677 18.91 10.62 1.33
C PRO A 677 17.86 10.88 2.42
N ILE A 678 16.68 10.27 2.26
CA ILE A 678 15.65 10.34 3.30
C ILE A 678 16.18 9.71 4.59
N ASN A 679 16.23 10.52 5.65
CA ASN A 679 16.62 10.10 6.99
C ASN A 679 15.50 10.36 8.00
N LEU A 680 15.48 9.53 9.05
CA LEU A 680 14.57 9.67 10.17
C LEU A 680 15.21 10.59 11.22
N TYR A 681 14.44 11.55 11.69
CA TYR A 681 14.82 12.50 12.70
C TYR A 681 13.92 12.36 13.92
N ARG A 682 14.49 12.66 15.08
CA ARG A 682 13.78 12.80 16.35
C ARG A 682 13.86 14.24 16.82
N THR A 683 12.78 14.74 17.39
CA THR A 683 12.73 16.05 18.04
C THR A 683 11.73 16.02 19.20
N ASP A 684 11.58 17.12 19.92
CA ASP A 684 10.40 17.40 20.72
C ASP A 684 9.38 18.28 19.96
N THR A 685 8.29 18.66 20.63
CA THR A 685 7.24 19.54 20.08
C THR A 685 7.69 20.99 19.83
N THR A 686 8.91 21.39 20.19
CA THR A 686 9.46 22.72 19.85
C THR A 686 10.17 22.72 18.50
N PHE A 687 10.50 21.53 17.98
CA PHE A 687 11.36 21.35 16.80
C PHE A 687 12.79 21.89 16.97
N ALA A 688 13.18 22.27 18.20
CA ALA A 688 14.54 22.69 18.50
C ALA A 688 15.48 21.48 18.53
N ALA A 689 16.71 21.68 18.04
CA ALA A 689 17.79 20.69 18.08
C ALA A 689 17.40 19.27 17.61
N PRO A 690 16.87 19.11 16.37
CA PRO A 690 16.53 17.80 15.84
C PRO A 690 17.75 16.88 15.77
N VAL A 691 17.58 15.62 16.18
CA VAL A 691 18.63 14.60 16.16
C VAL A 691 18.36 13.60 15.04
N GLN A 692 19.34 13.42 14.15
CA GLN A 692 19.29 12.44 13.08
C GLN A 692 19.49 11.03 13.63
N LEU A 693 18.50 10.15 13.44
CA LEU A 693 18.55 8.76 13.91
C LEU A 693 19.18 7.81 12.89
N THR A 694 19.15 8.16 11.60
CA THR A 694 19.66 7.30 10.52
C THR A 694 20.63 8.03 9.62
N ARG A 695 21.59 7.31 9.05
CA ARG A 695 22.31 7.71 7.83
C ARG A 695 22.15 6.59 6.82
N THR A 696 21.09 6.68 6.03
CA THR A 696 20.87 5.74 4.93
C THR A 696 21.73 6.10 3.74
N ASN A 697 22.06 5.08 2.95
CA ASN A 697 22.75 5.23 1.67
C ASN A 697 24.14 5.91 1.72
N PRO A 698 25.02 5.61 2.70
CA PRO A 698 26.38 6.20 2.70
C PRO A 698 27.19 5.85 1.44
N GLN A 699 26.82 4.78 0.72
CA GLN A 699 27.42 4.47 -0.57
C GLN A 699 27.21 5.56 -1.64
N GLN A 700 26.21 6.44 -1.47
CA GLN A 700 25.99 7.59 -2.33
C GLN A 700 27.22 8.51 -2.39
N ASP A 701 27.96 8.64 -1.29
CA ASP A 701 29.14 9.50 -1.19
C ASP A 701 30.27 9.06 -2.15
N SER A 702 30.25 7.80 -2.60
CA SER A 702 31.24 7.22 -3.52
C SER A 702 30.84 7.29 -5.00
N VAL A 703 29.61 7.72 -5.30
CA VAL A 703 29.09 7.81 -6.67
C VAL A 703 28.81 9.26 -7.06
N ARG A 704 28.96 9.56 -8.35
CA ARG A 704 28.56 10.85 -8.91
C ARG A 704 27.04 10.96 -8.78
N TRP A 705 26.51 11.87 -7.99
CA TRP A 705 25.07 11.88 -7.70
C TRP A 705 24.29 12.94 -8.48
N GLY A 706 24.85 14.15 -8.59
CA GLY A 706 24.25 15.26 -9.33
C GLY A 706 23.46 16.24 -8.46
N SER A 707 22.72 17.12 -9.13
CA SER A 707 21.83 18.13 -8.53
C SER A 707 20.55 18.27 -9.34
N VAL A 708 19.57 19.00 -8.81
CA VAL A 708 18.31 19.32 -9.49
C VAL A 708 18.02 20.81 -9.30
N GLU A 709 17.42 21.44 -10.31
CA GLU A 709 16.90 22.80 -10.21
C GLU A 709 15.55 22.94 -10.90
N LEU A 710 14.77 23.92 -10.46
CA LEU A 710 13.55 24.35 -11.14
C LEU A 710 13.95 25.22 -12.34
N VAL A 711 13.38 24.94 -13.51
CA VAL A 711 13.55 25.74 -14.72
C VAL A 711 12.20 26.21 -15.23
N SER A 712 12.16 27.36 -15.90
CA SER A 712 10.94 27.95 -16.46
C SER A 712 11.15 28.33 -17.92
N TRP A 713 10.09 28.22 -18.72
CA TRP A 713 10.06 28.64 -20.12
C TRP A 713 8.63 29.05 -20.50
N LEU A 714 8.48 29.55 -21.73
CA LEU A 714 7.18 29.84 -22.33
C LEU A 714 6.84 28.72 -23.32
N GLY A 715 5.64 28.14 -23.20
CA GLY A 715 5.10 27.26 -24.23
C GLY A 715 4.84 28.02 -25.53
N THR A 716 4.68 27.30 -26.64
CA THR A 716 4.32 27.91 -27.94
C THR A 716 2.99 28.67 -27.91
N ASN A 717 2.13 28.34 -26.95
CA ASN A 717 0.83 28.96 -26.69
C ASN A 717 0.89 30.14 -25.70
N GLY A 718 2.08 30.57 -25.26
CA GLY A 718 2.24 31.67 -24.30
C GLY A 718 2.02 31.30 -22.84
N VAL A 719 1.76 30.02 -22.52
CA VAL A 719 1.65 29.58 -21.13
C VAL A 719 3.03 29.51 -20.50
N ARG A 720 3.21 30.14 -19.34
CA ARG A 720 4.43 30.00 -18.54
C ARG A 720 4.44 28.60 -17.92
N LEU A 721 5.49 27.86 -18.21
CA LEU A 721 5.69 26.49 -17.75
C LEU A 721 6.91 26.40 -16.83
N GLU A 722 6.91 25.36 -16.00
CA GLU A 722 8.01 25.00 -15.14
C GLU A 722 8.31 23.50 -15.24
N GLY A 723 9.48 23.10 -14.75
CA GLY A 723 9.94 21.72 -14.78
C GLY A 723 11.26 21.56 -14.05
N LEU A 724 11.76 20.33 -14.02
CA LEU A 724 12.98 19.99 -13.30
C LEU A 724 14.12 19.70 -14.27
N LEU A 725 15.28 20.29 -14.02
CA LEU A 725 16.53 19.95 -14.71
C LEU A 725 17.48 19.27 -13.72
N PHE A 726 17.74 17.99 -13.94
CA PHE A 726 18.74 17.23 -13.19
C PHE A 726 20.08 17.28 -13.92
N LYS A 727 21.15 17.57 -13.18
CA LYS A 727 22.49 17.83 -13.70
C LYS A 727 23.52 16.84 -13.14
N PRO A 728 24.49 16.39 -13.96
CA PRO A 728 25.63 15.61 -13.48
C PRO A 728 26.40 16.31 -12.35
N GLU A 729 27.05 15.53 -11.49
CA GLU A 729 27.95 16.09 -10.48
C GLU A 729 29.17 16.72 -11.15
N GLY A 730 29.56 17.91 -10.70
CA GLY A 730 30.63 18.69 -11.35
C GLY A 730 30.21 19.30 -12.69
N PHE A 731 28.90 19.52 -12.89
CA PHE A 731 28.37 20.21 -14.06
C PHE A 731 29.10 21.53 -14.34
N ASP A 732 29.53 21.68 -15.59
CA ASP A 732 30.21 22.84 -16.13
C ASP A 732 29.38 23.41 -17.29
N PRO A 733 28.82 24.62 -17.18
CA PRO A 733 27.98 25.22 -18.22
C PRO A 733 28.72 25.49 -19.54
N LYS A 734 30.06 25.42 -19.57
CA LYS A 734 30.86 25.56 -20.79
C LYS A 734 30.98 24.26 -21.59
N LYS A 735 30.61 23.11 -21.00
CA LYS A 735 30.61 21.80 -21.67
C LYS A 735 29.25 21.49 -22.25
N LYS A 736 29.24 20.69 -23.31
CA LYS A 736 28.05 20.14 -23.94
C LYS A 736 27.74 18.76 -23.37
N TYR A 737 26.50 18.53 -22.96
CA TYR A 737 26.04 17.25 -22.40
C TYR A 737 24.92 16.66 -23.26
N PRO A 738 24.87 15.32 -23.41
CA PRO A 738 23.66 14.65 -23.90
C PRO A 738 22.52 14.86 -22.90
N MET A 739 21.29 14.97 -23.40
CA MET A 739 20.11 15.19 -22.56
C MET A 739 19.01 14.18 -22.87
N LEU A 740 18.41 13.63 -21.80
CA LEU A 740 17.19 12.83 -21.87
C LEU A 740 16.01 13.65 -21.35
N THR A 741 14.93 13.71 -22.12
CA THR A 741 13.68 14.33 -21.71
C THR A 741 12.67 13.26 -21.29
N TYR A 742 12.15 13.36 -20.07
CA TYR A 742 11.13 12.45 -19.52
C TYR A 742 9.96 13.22 -18.95
N PHE A 743 8.73 12.77 -19.19
CA PHE A 743 7.53 13.48 -18.78
C PHE A 743 6.34 12.54 -18.60
N TYR A 744 5.29 13.06 -17.98
CA TYR A 744 4.00 12.38 -17.88
C TYR A 744 2.87 13.41 -17.75
N GLU A 745 2.87 14.23 -16.69
CA GLU A 745 1.96 15.35 -16.46
C GLU A 745 2.72 16.47 -15.72
N ARG A 746 2.20 17.03 -14.62
CA ARG A 746 2.91 18.01 -13.79
C ARG A 746 3.78 17.31 -12.74
N ASN A 747 5.08 17.61 -12.72
CA ASN A 747 6.10 17.01 -11.88
C ASN A 747 6.97 18.03 -11.11
N ALA A 748 6.88 19.33 -11.39
CA ALA A 748 7.74 20.35 -10.78
C ALA A 748 7.70 20.37 -9.24
N GLU A 749 6.56 19.99 -8.64
CA GLU A 749 6.42 19.92 -7.18
C GLU A 749 7.26 18.81 -6.53
N THR A 750 7.77 17.87 -7.33
CA THR A 750 8.65 16.79 -6.88
C THR A 750 10.13 17.21 -6.80
N LEU A 751 10.43 18.52 -6.89
CA LEU A 751 11.79 19.09 -6.78
C LEU A 751 12.56 18.52 -5.57
N ASN A 752 11.88 18.40 -4.43
CA ASN A 752 12.46 17.98 -3.17
C ASN A 752 12.30 16.47 -2.89
N ASP A 753 11.98 15.66 -3.90
CA ASP A 753 11.88 14.20 -3.74
C ASP A 753 13.25 13.53 -3.90
N TYR A 754 13.59 12.67 -2.94
CA TYR A 754 14.73 11.76 -3.09
C TYR A 754 14.39 10.67 -4.12
N ARG A 755 15.22 10.55 -5.17
CA ARG A 755 15.03 9.55 -6.23
C ARG A 755 15.90 8.32 -5.92
N VAL A 756 15.27 7.25 -5.47
CA VAL A 756 15.97 5.98 -5.18
C VAL A 756 16.38 5.29 -6.48
N PRO A 757 17.67 5.03 -6.73
CA PRO A 757 18.11 4.31 -7.91
C PRO A 757 17.70 2.85 -7.82
N SER A 758 16.96 2.37 -8.82
CA SER A 758 16.46 0.99 -8.89
C SER A 758 16.43 0.50 -10.33
N PRO A 759 16.35 -0.82 -10.57
CA PRO A 759 16.13 -1.35 -11.92
C PRO A 759 14.86 -0.74 -12.53
N SER A 760 14.94 -0.35 -13.80
CA SER A 760 13.85 0.31 -14.51
C SER A 760 12.67 -0.64 -14.66
N ARG A 761 11.50 -0.21 -14.22
CA ARG A 761 10.26 -0.95 -14.47
C ARG A 761 9.57 -0.57 -15.77
N SER A 762 10.03 0.51 -16.41
CA SER A 762 9.50 1.07 -17.67
C SER A 762 10.08 2.43 -18.04
N THR A 763 10.66 3.18 -17.09
CA THR A 763 11.11 4.57 -17.28
C THR A 763 12.60 4.77 -17.02
N ILE A 764 13.16 5.89 -17.46
CA ILE A 764 14.55 6.24 -17.14
C ILE A 764 14.78 6.34 -15.62
N ASN A 765 15.92 5.86 -15.16
CA ASN A 765 16.42 6.04 -13.80
C ASN A 765 17.24 7.35 -13.72
N ILE A 766 16.63 8.41 -13.20
CA ILE A 766 17.21 9.76 -13.14
C ILE A 766 18.59 9.77 -12.44
N PRO A 767 18.78 9.22 -11.22
CA PRO A 767 20.09 9.13 -10.60
C PRO A 767 21.15 8.44 -11.48
N TYR A 768 20.78 7.34 -12.16
CA TYR A 768 21.69 6.67 -13.08
C TYR A 768 22.08 7.58 -14.24
N CYS A 769 21.12 8.26 -14.87
CA CYS A 769 21.38 9.16 -16.01
C CYS A 769 22.39 10.25 -15.64
N VAL A 770 22.14 11.02 -14.58
CA VAL A 770 23.04 12.12 -14.18
C VAL A 770 24.39 11.62 -13.68
N SER A 771 24.44 10.45 -13.04
CA SER A 771 25.69 9.82 -12.64
C SER A 771 26.56 9.40 -13.84
N ASN A 772 25.92 9.09 -14.97
CA ASN A 772 26.56 8.65 -16.21
C ASN A 772 26.67 9.74 -17.28
N GLY A 773 26.52 11.01 -16.89
CA GLY A 773 26.83 12.18 -17.71
C GLY A 773 25.68 12.74 -18.55
N TYR A 774 24.45 12.27 -18.36
CA TYR A 774 23.27 12.83 -18.99
C TYR A 774 22.70 14.00 -18.18
N LEU A 775 22.25 15.05 -18.87
CA LEU A 775 21.21 15.92 -18.32
C LEU A 775 19.87 15.17 -18.37
N VAL A 776 19.00 15.39 -17.38
CA VAL A 776 17.61 14.92 -17.45
C VAL A 776 16.66 16.09 -17.28
N PHE A 777 15.81 16.32 -18.28
CA PHE A 777 14.79 17.35 -18.25
C PHE A 777 13.41 16.72 -18.04
N VAL A 778 12.68 17.21 -17.03
CA VAL A 778 11.34 16.77 -16.66
C VAL A 778 10.38 17.95 -16.71
N PRO A 779 9.76 18.24 -17.87
CA PRO A 779 8.81 19.34 -18.00
C PRO A 779 7.43 19.02 -17.44
N ASP A 780 6.74 20.04 -16.94
CA ASP A 780 5.30 19.97 -16.71
C ASP A 780 4.54 20.12 -18.03
N ILE A 781 3.38 19.48 -18.09
CA ILE A 781 2.45 19.56 -19.22
C ILE A 781 1.10 20.03 -18.70
N VAL A 782 0.52 21.00 -19.39
CA VAL A 782 -0.86 21.46 -19.17
C VAL A 782 -1.68 21.13 -20.41
N TYR A 783 -2.96 20.83 -20.23
CA TYR A 783 -3.78 20.32 -21.33
C TYR A 783 -5.01 21.18 -21.62
N THR A 784 -5.43 21.13 -22.88
CA THR A 784 -6.71 21.60 -23.38
C THR A 784 -7.46 20.38 -23.93
N THR A 785 -8.74 20.26 -23.58
CA THR A 785 -9.60 19.17 -24.05
C THR A 785 -9.59 19.07 -25.58
N GLY A 786 -9.39 17.86 -26.09
CA GLY A 786 -9.33 17.51 -27.51
C GLY A 786 -7.93 17.56 -28.12
N GLN A 787 -6.96 18.19 -27.46
CA GLN A 787 -5.61 18.43 -28.01
C GLN A 787 -4.46 17.88 -27.14
N PRO A 788 -4.57 16.71 -26.51
CA PRO A 788 -3.52 16.20 -25.63
C PRO A 788 -2.15 16.03 -26.30
N GLY A 789 -2.12 15.63 -27.59
CA GLY A 789 -0.90 15.49 -28.38
C GLY A 789 -0.25 16.84 -28.68
N PRO A 790 -0.97 17.79 -29.31
CA PRO A 790 -0.48 19.15 -29.51
C PRO A 790 0.03 19.81 -28.22
N ASN A 791 -0.70 19.70 -27.10
CA ASN A 791 -0.26 20.31 -25.85
C ASN A 791 1.02 19.67 -25.29
N ALA A 792 1.21 18.36 -25.46
CA ALA A 792 2.48 17.73 -25.10
C ALA A 792 3.65 18.34 -25.90
N TYR A 793 3.48 18.53 -27.22
CA TYR A 793 4.47 19.21 -28.05
C TYR A 793 4.73 20.65 -27.58
N ASP A 794 3.66 21.43 -27.38
CA ASP A 794 3.69 22.84 -26.99
C ASP A 794 4.33 23.08 -25.63
N CYS A 795 4.25 22.10 -24.72
CA CYS A 795 4.89 22.18 -23.41
C CYS A 795 6.34 21.70 -23.46
N ILE A 796 6.61 20.56 -24.10
CA ILE A 796 7.90 19.86 -23.99
C ILE A 796 8.97 20.48 -24.91
N VAL A 797 8.64 20.69 -26.20
CA VAL A 797 9.65 21.08 -27.21
C VAL A 797 10.21 22.48 -26.94
N PRO A 798 9.41 23.51 -26.62
CA PRO A 798 9.96 24.82 -26.23
C PRO A 798 10.86 24.76 -24.99
N GLY A 799 10.57 23.89 -24.02
CA GLY A 799 11.42 23.67 -22.86
C GLY A 799 12.80 23.11 -23.25
N VAL A 800 12.82 22.13 -24.16
CA VAL A 800 14.08 21.59 -24.72
C VAL A 800 14.87 22.67 -25.47
N LEU A 801 14.20 23.48 -26.31
CA LEU A 801 14.83 24.58 -27.03
C LEU A 801 15.41 25.64 -26.08
N SER A 802 14.65 26.03 -25.05
CA SER A 802 15.12 26.96 -24.03
C SER A 802 16.39 26.46 -23.31
N LEU A 803 16.53 25.15 -23.09
CA LEU A 803 17.75 24.57 -22.51
C LEU A 803 18.91 24.52 -23.50
N LEU A 804 18.65 24.33 -24.81
CA LEU A 804 19.67 24.42 -25.85
C LEU A 804 20.28 25.83 -25.93
N ASP A 805 19.44 26.86 -25.82
CA ASP A 805 19.86 28.27 -25.86
C ASP A 805 20.80 28.65 -24.71
N ARG A 806 20.75 27.91 -23.59
CA ARG A 806 21.67 28.09 -22.46
C ARG A 806 23.09 27.58 -22.74
N GLY A 807 23.33 26.95 -23.89
CA GLY A 807 24.67 26.65 -24.38
C GLY A 807 25.33 25.39 -23.82
N PHE A 808 24.74 24.69 -22.85
CA PHE A 808 25.34 23.48 -22.26
C PHE A 808 24.72 22.15 -22.75
N VAL A 809 23.63 22.19 -23.51
CA VAL A 809 23.03 20.99 -24.11
C VAL A 809 23.63 20.75 -25.50
N ASP A 810 23.98 19.51 -25.80
CA ASP A 810 24.37 19.07 -27.14
C ASP A 810 23.12 18.82 -27.99
N ARG A 811 22.98 19.58 -29.09
CA ARG A 811 21.82 19.49 -30.00
C ARG A 811 21.71 18.14 -30.68
N ASP A 812 22.83 17.50 -30.97
CA ASP A 812 22.86 16.25 -31.74
C ASP A 812 22.70 15.01 -30.83
N ARG A 813 22.63 15.23 -29.51
CA ARG A 813 22.54 14.16 -28.48
C ARG A 813 21.32 14.33 -27.57
N LEU A 814 20.16 14.54 -28.18
CA LEU A 814 18.87 14.62 -27.49
C LEU A 814 18.10 13.29 -27.57
N GLY A 815 17.71 12.75 -26.43
CA GLY A 815 16.80 11.60 -26.35
C GLY A 815 15.49 11.94 -25.64
N ILE A 816 14.44 11.20 -25.96
CA ILE A 816 13.11 11.34 -25.37
C ILE A 816 12.59 10.00 -24.87
N GLN A 817 12.00 9.97 -23.68
CA GLN A 817 11.43 8.76 -23.12
C GLN A 817 10.12 9.02 -22.38
N GLY A 818 9.17 8.10 -22.56
CA GLY A 818 7.95 8.08 -21.77
C GLY A 818 7.34 6.69 -21.69
N GLN A 819 6.52 6.47 -20.66
CA GLN A 819 5.77 5.24 -20.41
C GLN A 819 4.28 5.55 -20.36
N SER A 820 3.43 4.64 -20.86
CA SER A 820 1.97 4.74 -20.78
C SER A 820 1.48 6.02 -21.47
N TRP A 821 0.86 6.95 -20.74
CA TRP A 821 0.53 8.28 -21.26
C TRP A 821 1.74 9.04 -21.82
N GLY A 822 2.88 8.99 -21.13
CA GLY A 822 4.15 9.52 -21.64
C GLY A 822 4.66 8.76 -22.86
N GLY A 823 4.32 7.48 -23.00
CA GLY A 823 4.64 6.66 -24.17
C GLY A 823 3.85 7.11 -25.41
N TYR A 824 2.55 7.36 -25.24
CA TYR A 824 1.71 8.03 -26.25
C TYR A 824 2.30 9.38 -26.66
N GLN A 825 2.61 10.24 -25.69
CA GLN A 825 3.17 11.57 -25.95
C GLN A 825 4.52 11.50 -26.67
N THR A 826 5.38 10.55 -26.29
CA THR A 826 6.66 10.30 -26.98
C THR A 826 6.41 9.92 -28.44
N ALA A 827 5.52 8.95 -28.69
CA ALA A 827 5.15 8.53 -30.04
C ALA A 827 4.53 9.66 -30.86
N TYR A 828 3.71 10.52 -30.24
CA TYR A 828 3.13 11.70 -30.89
C TYR A 828 4.21 12.70 -31.28
N ILE A 829 5.07 13.12 -30.35
CA ILE A 829 6.07 14.17 -30.57
C ILE A 829 7.02 13.84 -31.71
N ILE A 830 7.48 12.59 -31.82
CA ILE A 830 8.41 12.16 -32.89
C ILE A 830 7.77 12.13 -34.29
N THR A 831 6.44 12.24 -34.39
CA THR A 831 5.75 12.45 -35.70
C THR A 831 5.75 13.92 -36.12
N ARG A 832 6.06 14.84 -35.19
CA ARG A 832 5.95 16.30 -35.36
C ARG A 832 7.30 16.99 -35.50
N THR A 833 8.39 16.36 -35.05
CA THR A 833 9.73 16.94 -35.10
C THR A 833 10.82 15.87 -35.20
N ASN A 834 11.95 16.23 -35.81
CA ASN A 834 13.17 15.43 -35.87
C ASN A 834 14.24 15.92 -34.88
N LEU A 835 13.85 16.72 -33.87
CA LEU A 835 14.76 17.28 -32.87
C LEU A 835 15.48 16.18 -32.05
N PHE A 836 14.84 15.05 -31.81
CA PHE A 836 15.38 13.98 -30.98
C PHE A 836 16.13 12.96 -31.82
N ARG A 837 17.35 12.64 -31.39
CA ARG A 837 18.25 11.66 -32.00
C ARG A 837 17.82 10.21 -31.74
N ALA A 838 17.14 9.94 -30.62
CA ALA A 838 16.59 8.64 -30.26
C ALA A 838 15.37 8.77 -29.35
N ALA A 839 14.41 7.84 -29.45
CA ALA A 839 13.21 7.83 -28.63
C ALA A 839 12.94 6.45 -28.02
N MET A 840 12.43 6.41 -26.80
CA MET A 840 11.85 5.20 -26.23
C MET A 840 10.41 5.43 -25.78
N ALA A 841 9.47 4.70 -26.40
CA ALA A 841 8.05 4.77 -26.07
C ALA A 841 7.60 3.45 -25.45
N GLY A 842 7.30 3.45 -24.15
CA GLY A 842 6.83 2.27 -23.44
C GLY A 842 5.30 2.27 -23.29
N ALA A 843 4.67 1.11 -23.51
CA ALA A 843 3.22 0.88 -23.47
C ALA A 843 2.41 2.01 -24.14
N ALA A 844 2.85 2.44 -25.33
CA ALA A 844 2.27 3.59 -26.01
C ALA A 844 0.90 3.25 -26.61
N VAL A 845 -0.05 4.17 -26.47
CA VAL A 845 -1.28 4.16 -27.27
C VAL A 845 -0.95 4.79 -28.62
N ALA A 846 -0.92 3.97 -29.67
CA ALA A 846 -0.58 4.42 -31.02
C ALA A 846 -1.82 4.79 -31.85
N ASN A 847 -2.95 4.17 -31.54
CA ASN A 847 -4.20 4.34 -32.26
C ASN A 847 -5.34 4.50 -31.25
N MET A 848 -5.74 5.75 -31.01
CA MET A 848 -6.83 6.06 -30.08
C MET A 848 -8.18 5.54 -30.57
N THR A 849 -8.36 5.27 -31.86
CA THR A 849 -9.63 4.71 -32.38
C THR A 849 -9.80 3.25 -31.97
N SER A 850 -8.81 2.38 -32.23
CA SER A 850 -8.87 0.97 -31.82
C SER A 850 -8.77 0.81 -30.30
N ALA A 851 -8.00 1.67 -29.63
CA ALA A 851 -7.86 1.62 -28.18
C ALA A 851 -9.10 2.10 -27.41
N TYR A 852 -9.97 2.94 -28.01
CA TYR A 852 -11.24 3.37 -27.43
C TYR A 852 -12.19 2.18 -27.17
N GLY A 853 -12.31 1.27 -28.14
CA GLY A 853 -13.12 0.05 -28.02
C GLY A 853 -12.44 -1.10 -27.26
N GLY A 854 -11.20 -0.91 -26.78
CA GLY A 854 -10.44 -1.93 -26.08
C GLY A 854 -10.91 -2.17 -24.64
N ILE A 855 -10.51 -3.31 -24.08
CA ILE A 855 -10.73 -3.67 -22.67
C ILE A 855 -9.48 -3.40 -21.86
N ARG A 856 -9.65 -2.86 -20.66
CA ARG A 856 -8.60 -2.81 -19.64
C ARG A 856 -8.51 -4.18 -18.95
N GLY A 857 -7.56 -5.01 -19.34
CA GLY A 857 -7.36 -6.38 -18.86
C GLY A 857 -7.22 -6.56 -17.35
N GLU A 858 -6.78 -5.57 -16.55
CA GLU A 858 -6.74 -5.75 -15.09
C GLU A 858 -8.13 -5.69 -14.43
N THR A 859 -9.01 -4.82 -14.91
CA THR A 859 -10.32 -4.56 -14.30
C THR A 859 -11.47 -5.16 -15.11
N GLY A 860 -11.23 -5.46 -16.39
CA GLY A 860 -12.22 -5.94 -17.34
C GLY A 860 -13.18 -4.88 -17.88
N VAL A 861 -12.96 -3.60 -17.56
CA VAL A 861 -13.81 -2.49 -18.02
C VAL A 861 -13.43 -2.06 -19.44
N VAL A 862 -14.39 -1.54 -20.20
CA VAL A 862 -14.12 -0.87 -21.48
C VAL A 862 -13.40 0.46 -21.23
N ARG A 863 -12.61 0.92 -22.20
CA ARG A 863 -11.74 2.08 -22.04
C ARG A 863 -12.38 3.42 -22.39
N GLN A 864 -13.65 3.46 -22.79
CA GLN A 864 -14.31 4.66 -23.32
C GLN A 864 -14.22 5.86 -22.36
N PHE A 865 -14.48 5.67 -21.07
CA PHE A 865 -14.35 6.73 -20.05
C PHE A 865 -12.95 7.39 -20.03
N GLN A 866 -11.91 6.66 -20.40
CA GLN A 866 -10.54 7.16 -20.42
C GLN A 866 -10.35 8.26 -21.46
N TYR A 867 -10.96 8.05 -22.64
CA TYR A 867 -10.89 8.96 -23.78
C TYR A 867 -11.88 10.10 -23.65
N GLU A 868 -13.11 9.79 -23.23
CA GLU A 868 -14.16 10.79 -23.15
C GLU A 868 -13.99 11.74 -21.98
N LYS A 869 -13.58 11.24 -20.81
CA LYS A 869 -13.64 11.97 -19.55
C LYS A 869 -12.28 12.23 -18.90
N THR A 870 -11.37 11.26 -18.91
CA THR A 870 -10.19 11.33 -18.01
C THR A 870 -8.87 11.56 -18.77
N GLN A 871 -7.86 10.72 -18.54
CA GLN A 871 -6.46 10.98 -18.89
C GLN A 871 -6.23 11.29 -20.37
N SER A 872 -6.99 10.66 -21.28
CA SER A 872 -6.78 10.84 -22.72
C SER A 872 -7.43 12.10 -23.27
N ARG A 873 -8.28 12.79 -22.49
CA ARG A 873 -8.73 14.18 -22.74
C ARG A 873 -9.31 14.45 -24.12
N ILE A 874 -9.87 13.45 -24.82
CA ILE A 874 -10.50 13.67 -26.13
C ILE A 874 -11.80 14.46 -26.00
N GLY A 875 -12.52 14.23 -24.89
CA GLY A 875 -13.65 15.07 -24.49
C GLY A 875 -14.94 14.83 -25.26
N GLY A 876 -15.14 13.62 -25.79
CA GLY A 876 -16.34 13.22 -26.53
C GLY A 876 -16.18 11.82 -27.13
N THR A 877 -17.29 11.22 -27.57
CA THR A 877 -17.27 9.88 -28.15
C THR A 877 -16.50 9.83 -29.47
N LEU A 878 -16.14 8.63 -29.93
CA LEU A 878 -15.49 8.43 -31.23
C LEU A 878 -16.32 8.97 -32.40
N TRP A 879 -17.65 8.91 -32.28
CA TRP A 879 -18.58 9.36 -33.31
C TRP A 879 -18.80 10.87 -33.32
N ASP A 880 -18.73 11.52 -32.14
CA ASP A 880 -18.89 12.97 -32.03
C ASP A 880 -17.61 13.73 -32.42
N LYS A 881 -16.45 13.15 -32.11
CA LYS A 881 -15.14 13.80 -32.30
C LYS A 881 -14.14 12.95 -33.11
N PRO A 882 -14.53 12.38 -34.26
CA PRO A 882 -13.69 11.42 -34.98
C PRO A 882 -12.31 12.00 -35.34
N MET A 883 -12.26 13.28 -35.71
CA MET A 883 -11.00 13.95 -36.04
C MET A 883 -10.07 14.08 -34.84
N ASN A 884 -10.57 14.33 -33.63
CA ASN A 884 -9.70 14.38 -32.45
C ASN A 884 -9.03 13.03 -32.19
N TYR A 885 -9.72 11.91 -32.38
CA TYR A 885 -9.13 10.59 -32.24
C TYR A 885 -8.07 10.32 -33.32
N LEU A 886 -8.33 10.71 -34.57
CA LEU A 886 -7.38 10.54 -35.68
C LEU A 886 -6.14 11.42 -35.50
N GLU A 887 -6.33 12.71 -35.22
CA GLU A 887 -5.24 13.69 -35.08
C GLU A 887 -4.34 13.41 -33.89
N ASN A 888 -4.88 12.86 -32.80
CA ASN A 888 -4.11 12.43 -31.63
C ASN A 888 -3.60 10.98 -31.74
N SER A 889 -3.72 10.30 -32.88
CA SER A 889 -3.21 8.93 -33.05
C SER A 889 -1.86 8.92 -33.80
N PRO A 890 -0.73 8.64 -33.12
CA PRO A 890 0.59 8.61 -33.77
C PRO A 890 0.68 7.66 -34.96
N LEU A 891 -0.10 6.58 -34.96
CA LEU A 891 -0.13 5.57 -36.02
C LEU A 891 -0.33 6.18 -37.42
N PHE A 892 -1.27 7.13 -37.57
CA PHE A 892 -1.59 7.74 -38.86
C PHE A 892 -0.52 8.71 -39.38
N TYR A 893 0.45 9.05 -38.54
CA TYR A 893 1.58 9.93 -38.88
C TYR A 893 2.93 9.22 -38.81
N ALA A 894 2.94 7.89 -38.67
CA ALA A 894 4.16 7.09 -38.53
C ALA A 894 5.14 7.25 -39.72
N ASN A 895 4.63 7.59 -40.91
CA ASN A 895 5.44 7.88 -42.10
C ASN A 895 6.38 9.10 -41.91
N ARG A 896 6.03 10.02 -41.02
CA ARG A 896 6.81 11.23 -40.72
C ARG A 896 7.98 10.98 -39.77
N ILE A 897 7.97 9.85 -39.04
CA ILE A 897 9.00 9.54 -38.04
C ILE A 897 10.34 9.31 -38.73
N GLN A 898 11.38 10.02 -38.28
CA GLN A 898 12.78 9.79 -38.68
C GLN A 898 13.67 9.38 -37.49
N THR A 899 13.23 9.66 -36.27
CA THR A 899 13.91 9.27 -35.03
C THR A 899 13.85 7.75 -34.82
N PRO A 900 14.99 7.06 -34.62
CA PRO A 900 15.02 5.67 -34.19
C PRO A 900 14.25 5.43 -32.88
N VAL A 901 13.46 4.35 -32.82
CA VAL A 901 12.53 4.10 -31.70
C VAL A 901 12.78 2.76 -31.01
N LEU A 902 12.91 2.78 -29.69
CA LEU A 902 12.80 1.60 -28.83
C LEU A 902 11.39 1.54 -28.23
N LEU A 903 10.65 0.48 -28.55
CA LEU A 903 9.37 0.16 -27.94
C LEU A 903 9.54 -0.84 -26.81
N MET A 904 8.83 -0.62 -25.71
CA MET A 904 8.68 -1.61 -24.64
C MET A 904 7.20 -1.82 -24.36
N HIS A 905 6.68 -3.01 -24.61
CA HIS A 905 5.27 -3.31 -24.35
C HIS A 905 5.16 -4.79 -24.02
N ASN A 906 4.51 -5.12 -22.91
CA ASN A 906 4.42 -6.49 -22.43
C ASN A 906 3.12 -7.15 -22.92
N ASP A 907 3.14 -8.47 -23.09
CA ASP A 907 2.03 -9.23 -23.67
C ASP A 907 0.85 -9.46 -22.71
N ALA A 908 1.06 -9.27 -21.40
CA ALA A 908 0.03 -9.33 -20.37
C ALA A 908 -0.30 -7.94 -19.80
N ASP A 909 0.01 -6.85 -20.53
CA ASP A 909 -0.39 -5.49 -20.18
C ASP A 909 -1.92 -5.37 -20.13
N GLY A 910 -2.47 -5.18 -18.93
CA GLY A 910 -3.89 -4.99 -18.74
C GLY A 910 -4.31 -3.52 -18.80
N ALA A 911 -3.38 -2.57 -18.83
CA ALA A 911 -3.68 -1.14 -18.77
C ALA A 911 -3.60 -0.49 -20.15
N VAL A 912 -2.79 -0.99 -21.08
CA VAL A 912 -2.79 -0.60 -22.50
C VAL A 912 -2.79 -1.88 -23.35
N PRO A 913 -3.79 -2.08 -24.25
CA PRO A 913 -3.86 -3.29 -25.07
C PRO A 913 -2.55 -3.56 -25.80
N TRP A 914 -2.05 -4.79 -25.68
CA TRP A 914 -0.82 -5.27 -26.33
C TRP A 914 -0.79 -4.97 -27.84
N GLN A 915 -1.95 -5.01 -28.50
CA GLN A 915 -2.11 -4.70 -29.91
C GLN A 915 -1.62 -3.29 -30.28
N GLN A 916 -1.66 -2.31 -29.36
CA GLN A 916 -1.17 -0.95 -29.63
C GLN A 916 0.34 -0.92 -29.92
N GLY A 917 1.13 -1.69 -29.16
CA GLY A 917 2.56 -1.84 -29.42
C GLY A 917 2.83 -2.55 -30.75
N ILE A 918 2.05 -3.60 -31.05
CA ILE A 918 2.15 -4.33 -32.32
C ILE A 918 1.81 -3.43 -33.52
N GLU A 919 0.69 -2.70 -33.46
CA GLU A 919 0.25 -1.78 -34.52
C GLU A 919 1.35 -0.76 -34.84
N PHE A 920 1.96 -0.15 -33.83
CA PHE A 920 3.01 0.84 -34.03
C PHE A 920 4.31 0.24 -34.57
N PHE A 921 4.76 -0.89 -34.00
CA PHE A 921 5.96 -1.58 -34.46
C PHE A 921 5.84 -2.01 -35.93
N THR A 922 4.70 -2.62 -36.28
CA THR A 922 4.48 -3.12 -37.65
C THR A 922 4.32 -1.99 -38.67
N ALA A 923 3.72 -0.85 -38.29
CA ALA A 923 3.67 0.34 -39.14
C ALA A 923 5.09 0.88 -39.43
N LEU A 924 5.91 1.07 -38.40
CA LEU A 924 7.30 1.53 -38.55
C LEU A 924 8.14 0.56 -39.38
N ARG A 925 7.97 -0.76 -39.14
CA ARG A 925 8.63 -1.81 -39.93
C ARG A 925 8.22 -1.73 -41.40
N ARG A 926 6.93 -1.58 -41.70
CA ARG A 926 6.42 -1.47 -43.09
C ARG A 926 7.02 -0.27 -43.81
N LEU A 927 7.23 0.82 -43.07
CA LEU A 927 7.81 2.08 -43.54
C LEU A 927 9.35 2.09 -43.53
N SER A 928 9.99 0.95 -43.24
CA SER A 928 11.46 0.81 -43.16
C SER A 928 12.12 1.81 -42.21
N LYS A 929 11.46 2.13 -41.09
CA LYS A 929 12.01 3.02 -40.05
C LYS A 929 12.77 2.19 -39.00
N PRO A 930 13.90 2.67 -38.45
CA PRO A 930 14.62 1.98 -37.39
C PRO A 930 13.76 1.85 -36.12
N VAL A 931 13.39 0.62 -35.79
CA VAL A 931 12.55 0.32 -34.62
C VAL A 931 12.93 -1.02 -34.01
N TRP A 932 12.95 -1.06 -32.68
CA TRP A 932 13.08 -2.29 -31.90
C TRP A 932 11.93 -2.40 -30.92
N MET A 933 11.47 -3.61 -30.60
CA MET A 933 10.46 -3.83 -29.58
C MET A 933 10.93 -4.90 -28.60
N VAL A 934 10.94 -4.55 -27.32
CA VAL A 934 11.25 -5.47 -26.21
C VAL A 934 9.95 -5.84 -25.51
N VAL A 935 9.73 -7.14 -25.36
CA VAL A 935 8.53 -7.74 -24.76
C VAL A 935 8.95 -8.66 -23.63
N TYR A 936 8.49 -8.37 -22.41
CA TYR A 936 8.69 -9.28 -21.27
C TYR A 936 7.43 -10.12 -21.07
N ASN A 937 7.50 -11.40 -21.43
CA ASN A 937 6.32 -12.26 -21.43
C ASN A 937 5.80 -12.54 -20.03
N GLY A 938 4.47 -12.45 -19.87
CA GLY A 938 3.76 -12.61 -18.61
C GLY A 938 3.86 -11.42 -17.66
N GLU A 939 4.52 -10.33 -18.06
CA GLU A 939 4.54 -9.08 -17.30
C GLU A 939 3.36 -8.18 -17.67
N GLY A 940 2.88 -7.42 -16.69
CA GLY A 940 1.79 -6.46 -16.89
C GLY A 940 2.27 -5.11 -17.42
N HIS A 941 1.49 -4.06 -17.16
CA HIS A 941 1.76 -2.70 -17.65
C HIS A 941 3.14 -2.13 -17.28
N ASN A 942 3.62 -2.43 -16.07
CA ASN A 942 4.98 -2.15 -15.63
C ASN A 942 5.62 -3.46 -15.19
N LEU A 943 6.93 -3.58 -15.36
CA LEU A 943 7.65 -4.78 -14.93
C LEU A 943 7.53 -4.96 -13.43
N THR A 944 7.08 -6.13 -13.00
CA THR A 944 6.96 -6.52 -11.59
C THR A 944 8.15 -7.38 -11.17
N GLN A 945 8.66 -8.24 -12.05
CA GLN A 945 9.77 -9.12 -11.77
C GLN A 945 11.10 -8.35 -11.89
N ARG A 946 11.90 -8.41 -10.82
CA ARG A 946 13.13 -7.61 -10.69
C ARG A 946 14.17 -7.94 -11.77
N HIS A 947 14.25 -9.19 -12.22
CA HIS A 947 15.23 -9.59 -13.24
C HIS A 947 14.89 -9.00 -14.62
N ASN A 948 13.61 -8.97 -14.99
CA ASN A 948 13.14 -8.26 -16.19
C ASN A 948 13.44 -6.77 -16.11
N ALA A 949 13.23 -6.16 -14.93
CA ALA A 949 13.57 -4.76 -14.71
C ALA A 949 15.09 -4.48 -14.81
N LYS A 950 15.94 -5.43 -14.41
CA LYS A 950 17.41 -5.35 -14.58
C LYS A 950 17.79 -5.43 -16.06
N ASP A 951 17.21 -6.35 -16.82
CA ASP A 951 17.42 -6.47 -18.27
C ASP A 951 16.95 -5.20 -19.02
N LEU A 952 15.78 -4.65 -18.68
CA LEU A 952 15.27 -3.42 -19.30
C LEU A 952 16.22 -2.25 -19.07
N SER A 953 16.73 -2.08 -17.85
CA SER A 953 17.75 -1.06 -17.56
C SER A 953 18.93 -1.18 -18.50
N ILE A 954 19.45 -2.40 -18.72
CA ILE A 954 20.60 -2.63 -19.60
C ILE A 954 20.24 -2.24 -21.04
N ARG A 955 19.15 -2.77 -21.59
CA ARG A 955 18.74 -2.53 -22.99
C ARG A 955 18.41 -1.07 -23.27
N MET A 956 17.67 -0.42 -22.38
CA MET A 956 17.30 0.99 -22.50
C MET A 956 18.55 1.88 -22.58
N TYR A 957 19.52 1.67 -21.69
CA TYR A 957 20.74 2.48 -21.70
C TYR A 957 21.72 2.10 -22.79
N GLN A 958 21.79 0.83 -23.19
CA GLN A 958 22.52 0.42 -24.40
C GLN A 958 22.00 1.14 -25.65
N PHE A 959 20.67 1.25 -25.80
CA PHE A 959 20.03 1.98 -26.89
C PHE A 959 20.36 3.48 -26.86
N PHE A 960 20.18 4.15 -25.72
CA PHE A 960 20.50 5.59 -25.62
C PHE A 960 21.99 5.87 -25.71
N ASP A 961 22.86 5.07 -25.08
CA ASP A 961 24.31 5.26 -25.13
C ASP A 961 24.87 5.11 -26.55
N TYR A 962 24.30 4.21 -27.37
CA TYR A 962 24.65 4.10 -28.80
C TYR A 962 24.37 5.42 -29.55
N TYR A 963 23.17 5.98 -29.39
CA TYR A 963 22.76 7.16 -30.14
C TYR A 963 23.27 8.49 -29.59
N LEU A 964 23.51 8.58 -28.27
CA LEU A 964 23.79 9.85 -27.58
C LEU A 964 25.22 9.93 -27.04
N LYS A 965 25.95 8.81 -26.95
CA LYS A 965 27.30 8.74 -26.37
C LYS A 965 28.30 7.98 -27.23
N ASP A 966 27.96 7.69 -28.48
CA ASP A 966 28.83 7.00 -29.44
C ASP A 966 29.32 5.63 -28.93
N ALA A 967 28.55 4.98 -28.05
CA ALA A 967 28.86 3.62 -27.62
C ALA A 967 28.70 2.64 -28.81
N PRO A 968 29.31 1.45 -28.79
CA PRO A 968 29.10 0.45 -29.83
C PRO A 968 27.64 0.00 -29.96
N GLU A 969 27.20 -0.32 -31.18
CA GLU A 969 25.86 -0.86 -31.40
C GLU A 969 25.68 -2.19 -30.63
N PRO A 970 24.64 -2.32 -29.78
CA PRO A 970 24.39 -3.54 -29.03
C PRO A 970 24.05 -4.71 -29.95
N VAL A 971 24.61 -5.90 -29.66
CA VAL A 971 24.39 -7.12 -30.47
C VAL A 971 22.89 -7.43 -30.65
N TRP A 972 22.07 -7.24 -29.61
CA TRP A 972 20.63 -7.49 -29.70
C TRP A 972 19.89 -6.52 -30.64
N MET A 973 20.43 -5.32 -30.87
CA MET A 973 19.88 -4.36 -31.85
C MET A 973 20.25 -4.76 -33.26
N LYS A 974 21.52 -5.14 -33.47
CA LYS A 974 22.07 -5.47 -34.78
C LYS A 974 21.52 -6.77 -35.37
N GLU A 975 21.48 -7.83 -34.56
CA GLU A 975 21.17 -9.19 -35.03
C GLU A 975 19.71 -9.61 -34.74
N GLY A 976 19.05 -8.94 -33.80
CA GLY A 976 17.83 -9.46 -33.20
C GLY A 976 18.07 -10.78 -32.47
N ARG A 977 16.97 -11.43 -32.04
CA ARG A 977 16.99 -12.72 -31.33
C ARG A 977 15.81 -13.58 -31.74
N THR A 978 16.05 -14.84 -32.02
CA THR A 978 15.05 -15.80 -32.48
C THR A 978 14.27 -16.41 -31.31
N ALA A 979 13.07 -16.93 -31.58
CA ALA A 979 12.31 -17.70 -30.60
C ALA A 979 13.05 -18.96 -30.12
N VAL A 980 13.91 -19.54 -30.97
CA VAL A 980 14.71 -20.74 -30.65
C VAL A 980 15.83 -20.40 -29.65
N GLU A 981 16.59 -19.33 -29.87
CA GLU A 981 17.62 -18.87 -28.92
C GLU A 981 17.01 -18.55 -27.54
N LYS A 982 15.81 -17.96 -27.56
CA LYS A 982 15.04 -17.70 -26.34
C LYS A 982 14.61 -18.98 -25.63
N ASP A 983 14.07 -19.96 -26.35
CA ASP A 983 13.66 -21.26 -25.78
C ASP A 983 14.84 -22.02 -25.16
N ARG A 984 16.03 -21.92 -25.79
CA ARG A 984 17.29 -22.46 -25.26
C ARG A 984 17.82 -21.72 -24.03
N GLY A 985 17.23 -20.59 -23.65
CA GLY A 985 17.66 -19.79 -22.51
C GLY A 985 18.97 -19.04 -22.74
N GLU A 986 19.34 -18.78 -23.99
CA GLU A 986 20.54 -18.03 -24.39
C GLU A 986 20.37 -16.51 -24.17
N MET A 987 19.13 -16.07 -23.91
CA MET A 987 18.78 -14.70 -23.53
C MET A 987 19.03 -14.47 -22.03
N LYS A 988 20.29 -14.24 -21.64
CA LYS A 988 20.67 -13.80 -20.29
C LYS A 988 21.23 -12.38 -20.33
N TYR A 989 20.97 -11.61 -19.26
CA TYR A 989 21.46 -10.26 -19.06
C TYR A 989 22.69 -10.21 -18.15
#